data_AF-A0A8H7BF51-F1
#
_entry.id   AF-A0A8H7BF51-F1
#
_cell.length_a   1.000
_cell.length_b   1.000
_cell.length_c   1.000
_cell.angle_alpha   90.00
_cell.angle_beta   90.00
_cell.angle_gamma   90.00
#
_symmetry.space_group_name_H-M   'P 1'
#
loop_
_entity.id
_entity.type
_entity.pdbx_description
1 polymer ?
#
loop_
_entity_poly.entity_id
_entity_poly.type
_entity_poly.pdbx_seq_one_letter_code
_entity_poly.pdbx_strand_id
1 'polypeptide(L)'
;MASQQFLTDEEIKKFIDDLDHDKDGNVDYWELERKLDQVHKEIAPKAQPHNLHHGSRGDEARHEFLRNVIGTREDYINRETFTKTVKTWEIPSLEQDRKEAKDEDDYLKQVSLYRRARAYWAVKGPEIMFLALVLLLMIGFGVWQFVKYLTFDQYTPAFGWGAVLSKTCAGVLYPTFFFLILSMSRWLSTFLRRFYFISRFINWDLSQSFHIKMSIVALVFATLHAIGHLSGSFVFGSMASRQGAVANVIGQDAVPRSYTDYLQSLPGWTGLTSLGLFYLLALMSMPQIRKWSYEVFQLAHLLMFPIIGFMMAHGTAHLLQWPMFGYWLAFPTLMVLFERIWRLVLSFRPILADLELLDDETVAITAQVPKTRPWDYKAGQYVFVQVPQLSRFQWHPFTVSTCINNTMQVHIKADGDWTNSLRDLAKEGGRSTIKIGLDGPFGAPAQRFYDFEYSMVFGAGIGITPFSGVLTDLQHHELERVKSRDDSPESSDETPRERSPYSNHRRVDLHWMVRDKNNLLWFSDLLNEVFRHRTDSPDLDIRINTYVTQKRKQISQHVFRWLLEKHRTDDHPQSPITGLVNPTHFGRPDIRGIMEAHYDDMSKVLADRLNEKDGNKEDEIKIGVFFCGPPVIGQQIADQCSVLNARARNEDRKLEYRFMIELAGYGLYVLHDEFEGFQTGFQDGFIASTSWQKWSTCLGARPALPNADVSEPSLTARNAFTQPPTTPSFLVSASRPQRITLFTYYSTVPCFTTQTQHTKSPAPHAQSTAATFRAYPLPIHTMASSASKRLFKEYRMLSNDPPEGITAGPVSEDDMFIWEALIQGPEGTPFEGGVFPAELRFPKDYPLAPPKMKFVTEMWHPNVYPNGEVCISILHAPGEDPMHYEQASERWSPIQSVEKILISVMSMLAEPNDESPANVDAARMWREKREEYEKIVRTNVRKSLGL
;
A
#
# COMPACT_ATOMS: atom_id res chain seq x y z
N MET A 1 -6.95 -33.91 14.12
CA MET A 1 -7.81 -33.28 13.09
C MET A 1 -9.22 -33.23 13.63
N ALA A 2 -9.94 -32.12 13.47
CA ALA A 2 -11.40 -32.17 13.54
C ALA A 2 -11.90 -33.02 12.34
N SER A 3 -12.99 -33.76 12.51
CA SER A 3 -13.64 -34.40 11.37
C SER A 3 -14.16 -33.31 10.43
N GLN A 4 -13.68 -33.29 9.19
CA GLN A 4 -14.17 -32.39 8.16
C GLN A 4 -15.69 -32.58 8.00
N GLN A 5 -16.48 -31.57 8.34
CA GLN A 5 -17.93 -31.63 8.20
C GLN A 5 -18.31 -31.18 6.80
N PHE A 6 -19.10 -32.00 6.12
CA PHE A 6 -19.73 -31.62 4.88
C PHE A 6 -20.95 -30.74 5.13
N LEU A 7 -21.55 -30.18 4.07
CA LEU A 7 -22.74 -29.33 4.14
C LEU A 7 -23.80 -29.91 5.10
N THR A 8 -24.29 -29.09 6.02
CA THR A 8 -25.38 -29.49 6.93
C THR A 8 -26.71 -29.61 6.17
N ASP A 9 -27.69 -30.30 6.77
CA ASP A 9 -29.03 -30.40 6.21
C ASP A 9 -29.69 -29.02 6.01
N GLU A 10 -29.35 -28.04 6.85
CA GLU A 10 -29.81 -26.65 6.73
C GLU A 10 -29.11 -25.91 5.58
N GLU A 11 -27.81 -26.12 5.39
CA GLU A 11 -27.05 -25.56 4.26
C GLU A 11 -27.53 -26.14 2.92
N ILE A 12 -27.78 -27.45 2.86
CA ILE A 12 -28.30 -28.11 1.66
C ILE A 12 -29.71 -27.62 1.35
N LYS A 13 -30.59 -27.53 2.37
CA LYS A 13 -31.92 -26.95 2.18
C LYS A 13 -31.81 -25.52 1.61
N LYS A 14 -30.97 -24.67 2.21
CA LYS A 14 -30.76 -23.30 1.75
C LYS A 14 -30.20 -23.22 0.32
N PHE A 15 -29.34 -24.14 -0.07
CA PHE A 15 -28.85 -24.23 -1.46
C PHE A 15 -29.96 -24.57 -2.45
N ILE A 16 -30.90 -25.43 -2.07
CA ILE A 16 -32.03 -25.79 -2.93
C ILE A 16 -33.10 -24.68 -2.92
N ASP A 17 -33.30 -24.01 -1.79
CA ASP A 17 -34.16 -22.82 -1.67
C ASP A 17 -33.60 -21.59 -2.44
N ASP A 18 -32.28 -21.53 -2.69
CA ASP A 18 -31.63 -20.55 -3.58
C ASP A 18 -31.82 -20.87 -5.09
N LEU A 19 -32.21 -22.11 -5.42
CA LEU A 19 -32.30 -22.65 -6.77
C LEU A 19 -33.73 -22.68 -7.30
N ASP A 20 -34.63 -23.32 -6.54
CA ASP A 20 -36.08 -23.33 -6.76
C ASP A 20 -36.63 -21.91 -6.55
N HIS A 21 -36.77 -21.19 -7.66
CA HIS A 21 -37.10 -19.78 -7.69
C HIS A 21 -38.61 -19.55 -7.86
N ASP A 22 -39.32 -20.45 -8.55
CA ASP A 22 -40.77 -20.38 -8.71
C ASP A 22 -41.57 -21.03 -7.57
N LYS A 23 -40.90 -21.84 -6.74
CA LYS A 23 -41.42 -22.53 -5.54
C LYS A 23 -42.39 -23.67 -5.86
N ASP A 24 -42.25 -24.31 -7.02
CA ASP A 24 -43.09 -25.45 -7.41
C ASP A 24 -42.77 -26.75 -6.63
N GLY A 25 -41.59 -26.83 -6.01
CA GLY A 25 -41.13 -27.99 -5.22
C GLY A 25 -40.21 -28.96 -5.98
N ASN A 26 -39.87 -28.66 -7.22
CA ASN A 26 -38.82 -29.27 -8.01
C ASN A 26 -37.62 -28.30 -8.08
N VAL A 27 -36.59 -28.69 -8.84
CA VAL A 27 -35.55 -27.79 -9.35
C VAL A 27 -35.47 -28.07 -10.83
N ASP A 28 -35.81 -27.06 -11.63
CA ASP A 28 -35.73 -27.18 -13.07
C ASP A 28 -34.29 -27.01 -13.55
N TYR A 29 -33.95 -27.70 -14.63
CA TYR A 29 -32.60 -27.65 -15.18
C TYR A 29 -32.22 -26.25 -15.69
N TRP A 30 -33.19 -25.48 -16.22
CA TRP A 30 -32.98 -24.08 -16.62
C TRP A 30 -32.73 -23.16 -15.42
N GLU A 31 -33.30 -23.44 -14.25
CA GLU A 31 -33.01 -22.67 -13.02
C GLU A 31 -31.57 -22.90 -12.57
N LEU A 32 -31.13 -24.16 -12.65
CA LEU A 32 -29.76 -24.55 -12.31
C LEU A 32 -28.73 -23.95 -13.28
N GLU A 33 -28.98 -24.00 -14.60
CA GLU A 33 -28.14 -23.30 -15.60
C GLU A 33 -28.13 -21.79 -15.36
N ARG A 34 -29.29 -21.17 -15.16
CA ARG A 34 -29.40 -19.73 -14.86
C ARG A 34 -28.62 -19.35 -13.60
N LYS A 35 -28.73 -20.15 -12.53
CA LYS A 35 -28.01 -19.90 -11.27
C LYS A 35 -26.52 -20.14 -11.42
N LEU A 36 -26.10 -21.17 -12.17
CA LEU A 36 -24.71 -21.40 -12.52
C LEU A 36 -24.14 -20.20 -13.28
N ASP A 37 -24.85 -19.70 -14.29
CA ASP A 37 -24.42 -18.57 -15.12
C ASP A 37 -24.37 -17.26 -14.32
N GLN A 38 -25.36 -17.02 -13.45
CA GLN A 38 -25.35 -15.93 -12.48
C GLN A 38 -24.11 -16.03 -11.58
N VAL A 39 -23.91 -17.17 -10.92
CA VAL A 39 -22.78 -17.40 -10.01
C VAL A 39 -21.45 -17.34 -10.76
N HIS A 40 -21.39 -17.78 -12.01
CA HIS A 40 -20.21 -17.69 -12.85
C HIS A 40 -19.87 -16.22 -13.17
N LYS A 41 -20.86 -15.39 -13.52
CA LYS A 41 -20.70 -13.94 -13.70
C LYS A 41 -20.28 -13.25 -12.39
N GLU A 42 -20.86 -13.64 -11.26
CA GLU A 42 -20.49 -13.12 -9.93
C GLU A 42 -19.06 -13.51 -9.49
N ILE A 43 -18.60 -14.71 -9.85
CA ILE A 43 -17.24 -15.21 -9.58
C ILE A 43 -16.22 -14.69 -10.61
N ALA A 44 -16.65 -14.33 -11.83
CA ALA A 44 -15.79 -13.95 -12.95
C ALA A 44 -16.27 -12.68 -13.71
N PRO A 45 -16.52 -11.53 -13.03
CA PRO A 45 -17.08 -10.34 -13.69
C PRO A 45 -16.13 -9.65 -14.68
N LYS A 46 -14.85 -10.04 -14.71
CA LYS A 46 -13.82 -9.55 -15.64
C LYS A 46 -12.94 -10.71 -16.15
N ALA A 47 -13.53 -11.62 -16.90
CA ALA A 47 -12.79 -12.62 -17.67
C ALA A 47 -11.90 -11.91 -18.72
N GLN A 48 -10.57 -11.97 -18.56
CA GLN A 48 -9.65 -11.38 -19.55
C GLN A 48 -9.51 -12.30 -20.79
N PRO A 49 -9.29 -11.76 -22.01
CA PRO A 49 -9.27 -12.57 -23.24
C PRO A 49 -8.16 -13.63 -23.33
N HIS A 50 -7.07 -13.46 -22.59
CA HIS A 50 -5.97 -14.43 -22.47
C HIS A 50 -6.13 -15.37 -21.26
N ASN A 51 -7.05 -15.06 -20.33
CA ASN A 51 -7.24 -15.79 -19.07
C ASN A 51 -8.25 -16.94 -19.24
N LEU A 52 -7.86 -18.01 -19.95
CA LEU A 52 -8.53 -19.32 -20.01
C LEU A 52 -10.00 -19.39 -20.47
N HIS A 53 -10.67 -18.26 -20.62
CA HIS A 53 -11.88 -18.11 -21.40
C HIS A 53 -11.50 -18.13 -22.88
N HIS A 54 -11.24 -19.33 -23.39
CA HIS A 54 -11.29 -19.58 -24.81
C HIS A 54 -12.67 -19.15 -25.31
N GLY A 55 -12.76 -18.04 -26.05
CA GLY A 55 -13.99 -17.59 -26.71
C GLY A 55 -14.56 -18.58 -27.75
N SER A 56 -13.92 -19.74 -27.91
CA SER A 56 -14.32 -20.87 -28.74
C SER A 56 -14.81 -22.10 -27.94
N ARG A 57 -14.87 -22.05 -26.61
CA ARG A 57 -15.40 -23.14 -25.76
C ARG A 57 -16.77 -22.73 -25.23
N GLY A 58 -17.83 -23.25 -25.85
CA GLY A 58 -19.21 -22.90 -25.53
C GLY A 58 -19.63 -23.29 -24.11
N ASP A 59 -20.62 -22.56 -23.57
CA ASP A 59 -21.24 -22.84 -22.27
C ASP A 59 -21.80 -24.27 -22.17
N GLU A 60 -22.13 -24.87 -23.33
CA GLU A 60 -22.59 -26.24 -23.52
C GLU A 60 -21.74 -27.29 -22.79
N ALA A 61 -20.41 -27.17 -22.75
CA ALA A 61 -19.54 -28.11 -22.02
C ALA A 61 -19.65 -27.95 -20.48
N ARG A 62 -19.87 -26.73 -19.99
CA ARG A 62 -20.11 -26.45 -18.57
C ARG A 62 -21.48 -27.00 -18.13
N HIS A 63 -22.47 -26.87 -19.01
CA HIS A 63 -23.82 -27.37 -18.80
C HIS A 63 -23.87 -28.91 -18.87
N GLU A 64 -23.21 -29.53 -19.85
CA GLU A 64 -23.06 -31.00 -19.96
C GLU A 64 -22.38 -31.60 -18.71
N PHE A 65 -21.34 -30.95 -18.18
CA PHE A 65 -20.75 -31.36 -16.89
C PHE A 65 -21.77 -31.37 -15.75
N LEU A 66 -22.58 -30.30 -15.61
CA LEU A 66 -23.63 -30.30 -14.59
C LEU A 66 -24.64 -31.44 -14.79
N ARG A 67 -25.09 -31.71 -16.02
CA ARG A 67 -26.00 -32.86 -16.29
C ARG A 67 -25.40 -34.17 -15.78
N ASN A 68 -24.10 -34.39 -16.04
CA ASN A 68 -23.38 -35.58 -15.57
C ASN A 68 -23.23 -35.65 -14.04
N VAL A 69 -23.06 -34.52 -13.35
CA VAL A 69 -22.97 -34.46 -11.87
C VAL A 69 -24.32 -34.66 -11.17
N ILE A 70 -25.42 -34.25 -11.80
CA ILE A 70 -26.79 -34.42 -11.29
C ILE A 70 -27.25 -35.88 -11.45
N GLY A 71 -26.84 -36.55 -12.52
CA GLY A 71 -27.11 -37.97 -12.76
C GLY A 71 -28.46 -38.27 -13.41
N THR A 72 -29.25 -37.27 -13.80
CA THR A 72 -30.51 -37.42 -14.56
C THR A 72 -30.45 -36.71 -15.90
N ARG A 73 -31.29 -37.15 -16.84
CA ARG A 73 -31.55 -36.50 -18.14
C ARG A 73 -32.99 -35.97 -18.25
N GLU A 74 -33.71 -35.96 -17.14
CA GLU A 74 -35.03 -35.34 -17.02
C GLU A 74 -34.83 -33.83 -16.81
N ASP A 75 -35.68 -33.00 -17.41
CA ASP A 75 -35.52 -31.54 -17.39
C ASP A 75 -35.84 -30.91 -16.02
N TYR A 76 -36.40 -31.68 -15.09
CA TYR A 76 -36.70 -31.30 -13.72
C TYR A 76 -36.24 -32.39 -12.74
N ILE A 77 -36.01 -32.02 -11.48
CA ILE A 77 -35.69 -32.98 -10.42
C ILE A 77 -36.44 -32.63 -9.13
N ASN A 78 -36.98 -33.63 -8.42
CA ASN A 78 -37.68 -33.37 -7.16
C ASN A 78 -36.71 -32.99 -6.02
N ARG A 79 -37.10 -32.03 -5.16
CA ARG A 79 -36.31 -31.51 -4.04
C ARG A 79 -35.69 -32.59 -3.15
N GLU A 80 -36.43 -33.66 -2.81
CA GLU A 80 -35.93 -34.72 -1.93
C GLU A 80 -34.87 -35.60 -2.60
N THR A 81 -35.06 -35.87 -3.90
CA THR A 81 -34.09 -36.61 -4.71
C THR A 81 -32.82 -35.77 -4.89
N PHE A 82 -32.96 -34.47 -5.16
CA PHE A 82 -31.82 -33.56 -5.27
C PHE A 82 -31.04 -33.44 -3.96
N THR A 83 -31.75 -33.32 -2.82
CA THR A 83 -31.13 -33.30 -1.48
C THR A 83 -30.22 -34.51 -1.26
N LYS A 84 -30.65 -35.70 -1.69
CA LYS A 84 -29.82 -36.92 -1.60
C LYS A 84 -28.60 -36.85 -2.53
N THR A 85 -28.77 -36.35 -3.76
CA THR A 85 -27.66 -36.14 -4.71
C THR A 85 -26.62 -35.17 -4.15
N VAL A 86 -27.03 -33.99 -3.66
CA VAL A 86 -26.12 -32.98 -3.08
C VAL A 86 -25.31 -33.55 -1.90
N LYS A 87 -25.90 -34.41 -1.06
CA LYS A 87 -25.18 -35.11 0.02
C LYS A 87 -24.04 -36.00 -0.48
N THR A 88 -24.16 -36.61 -1.65
CA THR A 88 -23.08 -37.44 -2.23
C THR A 88 -21.88 -36.63 -2.72
N TRP A 89 -22.01 -35.31 -2.86
CA TRP A 89 -20.94 -34.47 -3.37
C TRP A 89 -19.85 -34.17 -2.34
N GLU A 90 -20.01 -34.48 -1.05
CA GLU A 90 -18.96 -34.29 -0.01
C GLU A 90 -18.35 -32.87 0.01
N ILE A 91 -19.21 -31.84 -0.17
CA ILE A 91 -18.79 -30.44 -0.17
C ILE A 91 -18.57 -29.98 1.29
N PRO A 92 -17.45 -29.29 1.63
CA PRO A 92 -17.21 -28.76 2.97
C PRO A 92 -18.30 -27.78 3.42
N SER A 93 -18.64 -27.78 4.71
CA SER A 93 -19.61 -26.82 5.29
C SER A 93 -19.10 -25.37 5.21
N LEU A 94 -19.93 -24.45 4.72
CA LEU A 94 -19.65 -23.02 4.71
C LEU A 94 -19.71 -22.43 6.13
N GLU A 95 -20.54 -22.98 7.01
CA GLU A 95 -20.60 -22.59 8.42
C GLU A 95 -19.35 -23.03 9.20
N GLN A 96 -18.83 -24.23 8.94
CA GLN A 96 -17.52 -24.65 9.50
C GLN A 96 -16.41 -23.71 9.03
N ASP A 97 -16.30 -23.44 7.73
CA ASP A 97 -15.29 -22.51 7.19
C ASP A 97 -15.39 -21.10 7.79
N ARG A 98 -16.62 -20.61 8.06
CA ARG A 98 -16.84 -19.32 8.74
C ARG A 98 -16.39 -19.33 10.20
N LYS A 99 -16.61 -20.44 10.90
CA LYS A 99 -16.18 -20.62 12.28
C LYS A 99 -14.65 -20.72 12.37
N GLU A 100 -14.02 -21.53 11.53
CA GLU A 100 -12.57 -21.68 11.48
C GLU A 100 -11.87 -20.36 11.15
N ALA A 101 -12.37 -19.61 10.16
CA ALA A 101 -11.85 -18.27 9.86
C ALA A 101 -11.99 -17.27 11.03
N LYS A 102 -13.01 -17.43 11.89
CA LYS A 102 -13.17 -16.62 13.11
C LYS A 102 -12.21 -17.07 14.22
N ASP A 103 -12.07 -18.38 14.42
CA ASP A 103 -11.13 -18.95 15.39
C ASP A 103 -9.67 -18.60 15.03
N GLU A 104 -9.33 -18.49 13.74
CA GLU A 104 -8.07 -17.92 13.26
C GLU A 104 -7.90 -16.42 13.59
N ASP A 105 -8.91 -15.59 13.32
CA ASP A 105 -8.90 -14.14 13.63
C ASP A 105 -8.77 -13.90 15.15
N ASP A 106 -9.35 -14.79 15.96
CA ASP A 106 -9.29 -14.76 17.42
C ASP A 106 -8.07 -15.52 18.00
N TYR A 107 -7.29 -16.26 17.19
CA TYR A 107 -6.16 -17.09 17.66
C TYR A 107 -5.18 -16.33 18.55
N LEU A 108 -4.70 -15.16 18.09
CA LEU A 108 -3.75 -14.34 18.86
C LEU A 108 -4.38 -13.68 20.10
N LYS A 109 -5.70 -13.70 20.24
CA LYS A 109 -6.43 -13.26 21.44
C LYS A 109 -6.55 -14.40 22.47
N GLN A 110 -6.71 -15.64 21.99
CA GLN A 110 -6.79 -16.84 22.83
C GLN A 110 -5.41 -17.30 23.35
N VAL A 111 -4.34 -17.05 22.59
CA VAL A 111 -2.97 -17.40 22.98
C VAL A 111 -2.46 -16.55 24.16
N SER A 112 -1.76 -17.20 25.11
CA SER A 112 -1.26 -16.53 26.32
C SER A 112 -0.31 -15.37 26.02
N LEU A 113 -0.34 -14.34 26.88
CA LEU A 113 0.45 -13.11 26.73
C LEU A 113 1.94 -13.36 26.46
N TYR A 114 2.55 -14.35 27.12
CA TYR A 114 3.95 -14.71 26.90
C TYR A 114 4.22 -15.31 25.51
N ARG A 115 3.33 -16.18 25.01
CA ARG A 115 3.44 -16.73 23.64
C ARG A 115 3.24 -15.63 22.60
N ARG A 116 2.21 -14.80 22.77
CA ARG A 116 1.95 -13.64 21.90
C ARG A 116 3.13 -12.67 21.86
N ALA A 117 3.71 -12.34 23.01
CA ALA A 117 4.89 -11.47 23.10
C ALA A 117 6.12 -12.10 22.40
N ARG A 118 6.32 -13.43 22.52
CA ARG A 118 7.41 -14.14 21.83
C ARG A 118 7.20 -14.18 20.31
N ALA A 119 5.98 -14.43 19.85
CA ALA A 119 5.62 -14.41 18.43
C ALA A 119 5.80 -13.01 17.82
N TYR A 120 5.35 -11.98 18.54
CA TYR A 120 5.59 -10.59 18.19
C TYR A 120 7.09 -10.27 18.13
N TRP A 121 7.89 -10.74 19.10
CA TRP A 121 9.34 -10.59 19.10
C TRP A 121 10.03 -11.34 17.95
N ALA A 122 9.55 -12.51 17.55
CA ALA A 122 10.08 -13.24 16.40
C ALA A 122 9.90 -12.47 15.07
N VAL A 123 8.83 -11.67 14.97
CA VAL A 123 8.51 -10.86 13.77
C VAL A 123 9.13 -9.45 13.85
N LYS A 124 9.05 -8.77 15.00
CA LYS A 124 9.43 -7.35 15.19
C LYS A 124 10.70 -7.13 16.02
N GLY A 125 11.24 -8.14 16.69
CA GLY A 125 12.40 -8.03 17.59
C GLY A 125 13.62 -7.34 16.98
N PRO A 126 14.07 -7.68 15.76
CA PRO A 126 15.19 -6.99 15.12
C PRO A 126 14.91 -5.51 14.78
N GLU A 127 13.65 -5.14 14.47
CA GLU A 127 13.27 -3.72 14.30
C GLU A 127 13.42 -2.98 15.64
N ILE A 128 12.89 -3.57 16.71
CA ILE A 128 12.89 -3.00 18.06
C ILE A 128 14.31 -2.89 18.63
N MET A 129 15.15 -3.92 18.48
CA MET A 129 16.53 -3.88 18.97
C MET A 129 17.36 -2.81 18.26
N PHE A 130 17.23 -2.67 16.95
CA PHE A 130 17.92 -1.61 16.21
C PHE A 130 17.42 -0.21 16.58
N LEU A 131 16.10 -0.02 16.69
CA LEU A 131 15.52 1.24 17.17
C LEU A 131 15.98 1.59 18.58
N ALA A 132 16.03 0.62 19.50
CA ALA A 132 16.51 0.82 20.86
C ALA A 132 17.99 1.22 20.90
N LEU A 133 18.85 0.61 20.07
CA LEU A 133 20.26 1.00 19.94
C LEU A 133 20.40 2.46 19.47
N VAL A 134 19.66 2.86 18.45
CA VAL A 134 19.68 4.23 17.93
C VAL A 134 19.17 5.23 18.97
N LEU A 135 18.10 4.90 19.68
CA LEU A 135 17.53 5.73 20.74
C LEU A 135 18.49 5.87 21.94
N LEU A 136 19.17 4.79 22.34
CA LEU A 136 20.18 4.83 23.41
C LEU A 136 21.37 5.73 23.03
N LEU A 137 21.81 5.69 21.76
CA LEU A 137 22.84 6.61 21.26
C LEU A 137 22.34 8.07 21.28
N MET A 138 21.12 8.33 20.80
CA MET A 138 20.50 9.66 20.85
C MET A 138 20.42 10.22 22.28
N ILE A 139 19.93 9.42 23.23
CA ILE A 139 19.84 9.79 24.65
C ILE A 139 21.26 10.00 25.21
N GLY A 140 22.21 9.11 24.93
CA GLY A 140 23.59 9.22 25.41
C GLY A 140 24.28 10.52 24.95
N PHE A 141 24.22 10.84 23.66
CA PHE A 141 24.80 12.09 23.13
C PHE A 141 24.02 13.34 23.56
N GLY A 142 22.69 13.25 23.70
CA GLY A 142 21.85 14.33 24.24
C GLY A 142 22.19 14.64 25.69
N VAL A 143 22.22 13.63 26.57
CA VAL A 143 22.59 13.76 27.99
C VAL A 143 24.03 14.22 28.15
N TRP A 144 24.97 13.74 27.34
CA TRP A 144 26.36 14.23 27.36
C TRP A 144 26.45 15.73 27.05
N GLN A 145 25.74 16.22 26.03
CA GLN A 145 25.69 17.65 25.74
C GLN A 145 24.93 18.43 26.84
N PHE A 146 23.82 17.91 27.36
CA PHE A 146 23.07 18.52 28.46
C PHE A 146 23.95 18.72 29.70
N VAL A 147 24.57 17.65 30.19
CA VAL A 147 25.46 17.69 31.36
C VAL A 147 26.61 18.66 31.13
N LYS A 148 27.25 18.64 29.95
CA LYS A 148 28.32 19.58 29.60
C LYS A 148 27.85 21.04 29.70
N TYR A 149 26.79 21.43 29.01
CA TYR A 149 26.37 22.84 28.99
C TYR A 149 25.66 23.29 30.29
N LEU A 150 25.28 22.35 31.16
CA LEU A 150 24.80 22.62 32.52
C LEU A 150 25.95 22.80 33.53
N THR A 151 27.05 22.05 33.42
CA THR A 151 28.16 22.10 34.40
C THR A 151 29.21 23.17 34.13
N PHE A 152 29.32 23.66 32.89
CA PHE A 152 30.22 24.78 32.56
C PHE A 152 29.50 26.13 32.73
N ASP A 153 29.70 26.77 33.89
CA ASP A 153 29.04 28.01 34.32
C ASP A 153 29.17 29.21 33.36
N GLN A 154 30.06 29.16 32.37
CA GLN A 154 30.24 30.25 31.40
C GLN A 154 29.07 30.43 30.40
N TYR A 155 28.34 29.36 30.06
CA TYR A 155 27.35 29.42 28.97
C TYR A 155 26.00 30.03 29.39
N THR A 156 25.51 29.71 30.58
CA THR A 156 24.19 30.16 31.07
C THR A 156 24.12 31.67 31.34
N PRO A 157 25.14 32.35 31.91
CA PRO A 157 25.16 33.81 32.02
C PRO A 157 25.17 34.51 30.65
N ALA A 158 25.92 33.98 29.68
CA ALA A 158 26.02 34.53 28.32
C ALA A 158 24.71 34.36 27.53
N PHE A 159 24.20 33.13 27.44
CA PHE A 159 23.16 32.73 26.48
C PHE A 159 21.92 32.10 27.14
N GLY A 160 21.88 32.00 28.47
CA GLY A 160 20.78 31.37 29.21
C GLY A 160 20.53 29.90 28.85
N TRP A 161 19.36 29.42 29.25
CA TRP A 161 18.91 28.05 28.99
C TRP A 161 18.80 27.69 27.49
N GLY A 162 18.71 28.68 26.59
CA GLY A 162 18.68 28.45 25.15
C GLY A 162 19.96 27.79 24.62
N ALA A 163 21.13 28.07 25.20
CA ALA A 163 22.38 27.37 24.87
C ALA A 163 22.36 25.90 25.32
N VAL A 164 21.83 25.62 26.51
CA VAL A 164 21.68 24.25 27.04
C VAL A 164 20.71 23.44 26.17
N LEU A 165 19.55 24.03 25.82
CA LEU A 165 18.55 23.39 24.96
C LEU A 165 19.11 23.12 23.56
N SER A 166 19.64 24.15 22.88
CA SER A 166 20.16 24.00 21.52
C SER A 166 21.27 22.95 21.43
N LYS A 167 22.17 22.87 22.43
CA LYS A 167 23.26 21.88 22.42
C LYS A 167 22.83 20.48 22.82
N THR A 168 21.87 20.34 23.72
CA THR A 168 21.19 19.05 23.99
C THR A 168 20.55 18.51 22.71
N CYS A 169 19.77 19.33 22.00
CA CYS A 169 19.17 18.95 20.72
C CYS A 169 20.23 18.62 19.66
N ALA A 170 21.31 19.40 19.55
CA ALA A 170 22.42 19.09 18.63
C ALA A 170 23.05 17.72 18.93
N GLY A 171 23.24 17.39 20.22
CA GLY A 171 23.73 16.07 20.65
C GLY A 171 22.82 14.92 20.18
N VAL A 172 21.50 15.07 20.32
CA VAL A 172 20.52 14.11 19.79
C VAL A 172 20.59 14.02 18.25
N LEU A 173 20.76 15.15 17.57
CA LEU A 173 20.78 15.21 16.11
C LEU A 173 22.00 14.53 15.47
N TYR A 174 23.13 14.37 16.18
CA TYR A 174 24.33 13.70 15.65
C TYR A 174 24.05 12.26 15.19
N PRO A 175 23.62 11.31 16.06
CA PRO A 175 23.22 9.97 15.63
C PRO A 175 21.95 10.01 14.77
N THR A 176 21.02 10.94 15.02
CA THR A 176 19.76 11.02 14.24
C THR A 176 20.04 11.20 12.74
N PHE A 177 20.81 12.21 12.34
CA PHE A 177 21.13 12.42 10.92
C PHE A 177 22.12 11.41 10.37
N PHE A 178 23.05 10.88 11.19
CA PHE A 178 23.93 9.78 10.78
C PHE A 178 23.10 8.59 10.30
N PHE A 179 22.20 8.07 11.13
CA PHE A 179 21.36 6.92 10.78
C PHE A 179 20.28 7.27 9.74
N LEU A 180 19.77 8.51 9.71
CA LEU A 180 18.83 8.95 8.67
C LEU A 180 19.44 8.81 7.26
N ILE A 181 20.67 9.30 7.05
CA ILE A 181 21.36 9.17 5.75
C ILE A 181 21.77 7.71 5.52
N LEU A 182 22.32 7.04 6.53
CA LEU A 182 22.78 5.64 6.43
C LEU A 182 21.65 4.68 6.02
N SER A 183 20.43 4.91 6.49
CA SER A 183 19.26 4.06 6.22
C SER A 183 18.89 3.93 4.75
N MET A 184 19.28 4.89 3.90
CA MET A 184 19.00 4.85 2.46
C MET A 184 20.08 4.17 1.63
N SER A 185 21.19 3.76 2.24
CA SER A 185 22.27 3.03 1.57
C SER A 185 21.90 1.57 1.31
N ARG A 186 21.71 1.23 0.03
CA ARG A 186 21.35 -0.13 -0.38
C ARG A 186 22.58 -1.02 -0.54
N TRP A 187 23.75 -0.45 -0.80
CA TRP A 187 25.01 -1.19 -0.83
C TRP A 187 25.43 -1.62 0.57
N LEU A 188 25.35 -0.73 1.56
CA LEU A 188 25.64 -1.09 2.96
C LEU A 188 24.65 -2.12 3.49
N SER A 189 23.36 -1.94 3.24
CA SER A 189 22.32 -2.93 3.54
C SER A 189 22.67 -4.31 2.98
N THR A 190 23.04 -4.39 1.71
CA THR A 190 23.39 -5.64 1.02
C THR A 190 24.70 -6.25 1.49
N PHE A 191 25.70 -5.42 1.79
CA PHE A 191 26.98 -5.86 2.36
C PHE A 191 26.80 -6.41 3.77
N LEU A 192 26.06 -5.71 4.64
CA LEU A 192 25.84 -6.11 6.03
C LEU A 192 24.95 -7.35 6.16
N ARG A 193 24.06 -7.62 5.20
CA ARG A 193 23.32 -8.90 5.09
C ARG A 193 24.22 -10.13 4.94
N ARG A 194 25.45 -9.98 4.43
CA ARG A 194 26.42 -11.09 4.32
C ARG A 194 26.88 -11.60 5.69
N PHE A 195 26.75 -10.78 6.74
CA PHE A 195 27.15 -11.13 8.09
C PHE A 195 25.94 -11.57 8.92
N TYR A 196 25.75 -12.89 9.02
CA TYR A 196 24.63 -13.53 9.74
C TYR A 196 24.35 -12.93 11.13
N PHE A 197 25.41 -12.64 11.90
CA PHE A 197 25.30 -12.03 13.23
C PHE A 197 24.63 -10.64 13.20
N ILE A 198 24.93 -9.82 12.18
CA ILE A 198 24.37 -8.47 12.05
C ILE A 198 22.92 -8.53 11.58
N SER A 199 22.61 -9.37 10.58
CA SER A 199 21.24 -9.56 10.07
C SER A 199 20.27 -10.12 11.12
N ARG A 200 20.76 -10.78 12.17
CA ARG A 200 19.93 -11.24 13.31
C ARG A 200 19.39 -10.08 14.16
N PHE A 201 20.13 -8.98 14.27
CA PHE A 201 19.78 -7.83 15.11
C PHE A 201 19.26 -6.64 14.33
N ILE A 202 19.50 -6.57 13.01
CA ILE A 202 19.09 -5.46 12.16
C ILE A 202 18.30 -6.00 10.97
N ASN A 203 17.00 -5.71 10.94
CA ASN A 203 16.17 -5.96 9.77
C ASN A 203 16.34 -4.82 8.75
N TRP A 204 17.19 -5.08 7.75
CA TRP A 204 17.53 -4.12 6.70
C TRP A 204 16.42 -3.83 5.69
N ASP A 205 15.35 -4.64 5.64
CA ASP A 205 14.19 -4.42 4.77
C ASP A 205 13.28 -3.31 5.29
N LEU A 206 13.28 -3.08 6.61
CA LEU A 206 12.53 -1.99 7.28
C LEU A 206 13.24 -0.62 7.22
N SER A 207 14.38 -0.54 6.52
CA SER A 207 15.19 0.66 6.35
C SER A 207 14.41 1.90 5.90
N GLN A 208 13.39 1.74 5.04
CA GLN A 208 12.52 2.85 4.62
C GLN A 208 11.55 3.32 5.71
N SER A 209 10.94 2.41 6.46
CA SER A 209 10.08 2.77 7.59
C SER A 209 10.90 3.48 8.69
N PHE A 210 12.09 2.94 8.97
CA PHE A 210 13.06 3.56 9.86
C PHE A 210 13.46 4.97 9.40
N HIS A 211 13.75 5.18 8.11
CA HIS A 211 14.07 6.51 7.58
C HIS A 211 12.95 7.53 7.83
N ILE A 212 11.69 7.16 7.59
CA ILE A 212 10.54 8.04 7.83
C ILE A 212 10.44 8.39 9.33
N LYS A 213 10.48 7.38 10.21
CA LYS A 213 10.47 7.58 11.68
C LYS A 213 11.59 8.52 12.13
N MET A 214 12.81 8.32 11.63
CA MET A 214 13.97 9.16 11.93
C MET A 214 13.85 10.59 11.36
N SER A 215 13.20 10.77 10.21
CA SER A 215 13.03 12.10 9.61
C SER A 215 12.11 13.00 10.44
N ILE A 216 11.06 12.45 11.04
CA ILE A 216 10.13 13.16 11.93
C ILE A 216 10.86 13.58 13.21
N VAL A 217 11.59 12.65 13.82
CA VAL A 217 12.44 12.90 14.99
C VAL A 217 13.49 13.99 14.71
N ALA A 218 14.16 13.91 13.55
CA ALA A 218 15.12 14.92 13.12
C ALA A 218 14.49 16.30 12.98
N LEU A 219 13.29 16.40 12.39
CA LEU A 219 12.59 17.66 12.21
C LEU A 219 12.20 18.29 13.57
N VAL A 220 11.65 17.49 14.49
CA VAL A 220 11.30 17.96 15.85
C VAL A 220 12.53 18.49 16.59
N PHE A 221 13.62 17.73 16.64
CA PHE A 221 14.83 18.16 17.34
C PHE A 221 15.58 19.30 16.62
N ALA A 222 15.50 19.41 15.29
CA ALA A 222 16.05 20.54 14.54
C ALA A 222 15.30 21.84 14.83
N THR A 223 13.96 21.78 14.96
CA THR A 223 13.15 22.94 15.33
C THR A 223 13.38 23.34 16.79
N LEU A 224 13.46 22.40 17.74
CA LEU A 224 13.84 22.70 19.12
C LEU A 224 15.27 23.28 19.22
N HIS A 225 16.21 22.78 18.42
CA HIS A 225 17.56 23.33 18.31
C HIS A 225 17.56 24.80 17.85
N ALA A 226 16.78 25.12 16.81
CA ALA A 226 16.61 26.48 16.31
C ALA A 226 15.94 27.41 17.34
N ILE A 227 14.91 26.94 18.05
CA ILE A 227 14.26 27.68 19.15
C ILE A 227 15.25 27.96 20.29
N GLY A 228 16.12 27.01 20.62
CA GLY A 228 17.21 27.19 21.59
C GLY A 228 18.20 28.27 21.16
N HIS A 229 18.58 28.33 19.88
CA HIS A 229 19.45 29.39 19.36
C HIS A 229 18.76 30.76 19.25
N LEU A 230 17.47 30.80 18.88
CA LEU A 230 16.69 32.03 18.84
C LEU A 230 16.57 32.67 20.24
N SER A 231 16.14 31.88 21.23
CA SER A 231 16.03 32.35 22.62
C SER A 231 17.38 32.67 23.26
N GLY A 232 18.37 31.78 23.07
CA GLY A 232 19.68 31.92 23.72
C GLY A 232 20.66 32.79 22.96
N SER A 233 21.15 32.34 21.81
CA SER A 233 22.19 33.05 21.05
C SER A 233 21.70 34.39 20.51
N PHE A 234 20.50 34.46 19.93
CA PHE A 234 20.05 35.66 19.23
C PHE A 234 19.44 36.70 20.18
N VAL A 235 18.49 36.29 21.05
CA VAL A 235 17.83 37.21 22.00
C VAL A 235 18.69 37.46 23.24
N PHE A 236 19.11 36.44 23.97
CA PHE A 236 19.92 36.66 25.19
C PHE A 236 21.36 37.10 24.87
N GLY A 237 21.98 36.53 23.84
CA GLY A 237 23.35 36.85 23.42
C GLY A 237 23.54 38.24 22.79
N SER A 238 22.46 38.97 22.47
CA SER A 238 22.51 40.36 21.98
C SER A 238 22.13 41.42 23.03
N MET A 239 21.72 41.01 24.24
CA MET A 239 21.45 41.97 25.32
C MET A 239 22.74 42.66 25.79
N ALA A 240 22.69 43.99 25.90
CA ALA A 240 23.78 44.82 26.41
C ALA A 240 24.29 44.35 27.78
N SER A 241 23.38 43.98 28.70
CA SER A 241 23.69 43.48 30.04
C SER A 241 24.45 42.14 30.08
N ARG A 242 24.43 41.37 28.98
CA ARG A 242 25.09 40.05 28.89
C ARG A 242 26.35 40.05 28.03
N GLN A 243 26.66 41.14 27.33
CA GLN A 243 27.82 41.22 26.43
C GLN A 243 29.14 40.86 27.12
N GLY A 244 29.34 41.27 28.37
CA GLY A 244 30.53 40.88 29.15
C GLY A 244 30.63 39.37 29.44
N ALA A 245 29.50 38.69 29.66
CA ALA A 245 29.47 37.23 29.81
C ALA A 245 29.64 36.51 28.46
N VAL A 246 29.08 37.07 27.38
CA VAL A 246 29.27 36.58 26.00
C VAL A 246 30.74 36.65 25.60
N ALA A 247 31.45 37.74 25.92
CA ALA A 247 32.88 37.90 25.64
C ALA A 247 33.75 36.80 26.29
N ASN A 248 33.36 36.29 27.45
CA ASN A 248 34.05 35.17 28.11
C ASN A 248 33.89 33.83 27.38
N VAL A 249 32.88 33.70 26.51
CA VAL A 249 32.60 32.45 25.76
C VAL A 249 33.10 32.52 24.31
N ILE A 250 32.90 33.66 23.63
CA ILE A 250 33.20 33.81 22.19
C ILE A 250 34.40 34.74 21.89
N GLY A 251 35.03 35.30 22.92
CA GLY A 251 36.14 36.24 22.81
C GLY A 251 35.72 37.71 22.89
N GLN A 252 36.64 38.56 23.37
CA GLN A 252 36.44 40.01 23.50
C GLN A 252 36.21 40.67 22.12
N ASP A 253 36.94 40.25 21.09
CA ASP A 253 36.89 40.82 19.73
C ASP A 253 35.57 40.54 18.99
N ALA A 254 34.73 39.64 19.52
CA ALA A 254 33.46 39.22 18.92
C ALA A 254 32.24 39.92 19.52
N VAL A 255 32.45 40.97 20.32
CA VAL A 255 31.47 41.69 21.14
C VAL A 255 31.68 43.22 21.01
N PRO A 256 30.64 44.07 20.97
CA PRO A 256 29.21 43.74 21.06
C PRO A 256 28.67 43.10 19.78
N ARG A 257 27.74 42.16 19.94
CA ARG A 257 27.13 41.43 18.81
C ARG A 257 25.62 41.62 18.80
N SER A 258 25.11 42.31 17.78
CA SER A 258 23.68 42.56 17.62
C SER A 258 22.93 41.30 17.16
N TYR A 259 21.59 41.32 17.28
CA TYR A 259 20.73 40.26 16.75
C TYR A 259 21.00 39.97 15.25
N THR A 260 21.19 41.03 14.46
CA THR A 260 21.51 40.92 13.03
C THR A 260 22.87 40.27 12.77
N ASP A 261 23.87 40.49 13.62
CA ASP A 261 25.21 39.89 13.49
C ASP A 261 25.25 38.40 13.88
N TYR A 262 24.26 37.93 14.65
CA TYR A 262 24.02 36.51 14.87
C TYR A 262 23.28 35.89 13.68
N LEU A 263 22.28 36.57 13.10
CA LEU A 263 21.54 36.07 11.94
C LEU A 263 22.42 36.01 10.68
N GLN A 264 23.26 37.02 10.44
CA GLN A 264 24.23 37.06 9.34
C GLN A 264 25.47 36.18 9.59
N SER A 265 25.67 35.68 10.82
CA SER A 265 26.75 34.74 11.11
C SER A 265 26.62 33.46 10.28
N LEU A 266 27.75 32.80 9.96
CA LEU A 266 27.74 31.55 9.21
C LEU A 266 26.79 30.50 9.81
N PRO A 267 26.74 30.24 11.13
CA PRO A 267 25.73 29.35 11.72
C PRO A 267 24.30 29.86 11.56
N GLY A 268 24.06 31.16 11.69
CA GLY A 268 22.73 31.77 11.67
C GLY A 268 21.99 31.53 10.36
N TRP A 269 22.52 32.05 9.25
CA TRP A 269 21.83 31.95 7.96
C TRP A 269 21.84 30.52 7.40
N THR A 270 22.92 29.74 7.59
CA THR A 270 22.96 28.34 7.14
C THR A 270 21.96 27.49 7.90
N GLY A 271 21.84 27.69 9.22
CA GLY A 271 20.90 26.95 10.06
C GLY A 271 19.45 27.21 9.64
N LEU A 272 19.09 28.50 9.51
CA LEU A 272 17.74 28.89 9.07
C LEU A 272 17.42 28.40 7.65
N THR A 273 18.38 28.49 6.72
CA THR A 273 18.23 27.99 5.35
C THR A 273 18.07 26.46 5.32
N SER A 274 18.91 25.72 6.06
CA SER A 274 18.80 24.26 6.14
C SER A 274 17.48 23.79 6.76
N LEU A 275 16.99 24.50 7.79
CA LEU A 275 15.70 24.18 8.42
C LEU A 275 14.53 24.45 7.48
N GLY A 276 14.54 25.59 6.78
CA GLY A 276 13.50 25.93 5.78
C GLY A 276 13.47 24.93 4.62
N LEU A 277 14.63 24.55 4.10
CA LEU A 277 14.74 23.49 3.08
C LEU A 277 14.29 22.12 3.61
N PHE A 278 14.57 21.80 4.88
CA PHE A 278 14.15 20.53 5.47
C PHE A 278 12.63 20.47 5.68
N TYR A 279 11.99 21.57 6.08
CA TYR A 279 10.52 21.68 6.09
C TYR A 279 9.91 21.53 4.68
N LEU A 280 10.52 22.15 3.66
CA LEU A 280 10.07 22.00 2.26
C LEU A 280 10.22 20.55 1.78
N LEU A 281 11.35 19.90 2.08
CA LEU A 281 11.58 18.48 1.77
C LEU A 281 10.56 17.59 2.48
N ALA A 282 10.29 17.82 3.77
CA ALA A 282 9.31 17.06 4.54
C ALA A 282 7.89 17.21 3.97
N LEU A 283 7.49 18.43 3.60
CA LEU A 283 6.20 18.70 2.96
C LEU A 283 6.08 17.95 1.63
N MET A 284 7.06 18.08 0.72
CA MET A 284 7.06 17.39 -0.57
C MET A 284 7.19 15.86 -0.46
N SER A 285 7.51 15.34 0.73
CA SER A 285 7.63 13.90 1.02
C SER A 285 6.38 13.28 1.64
N MET A 286 5.32 14.08 1.86
CA MET A 286 4.05 13.58 2.37
C MET A 286 3.43 12.53 1.44
N PRO A 287 2.79 11.45 1.97
CA PRO A 287 2.20 10.39 1.15
C PRO A 287 1.22 10.89 0.09
N GLN A 288 0.47 11.95 0.38
CA GLN A 288 -0.49 12.59 -0.51
C GLN A 288 0.20 13.18 -1.76
N ILE A 289 1.32 13.90 -1.58
CA ILE A 289 2.09 14.49 -2.68
C ILE A 289 2.80 13.39 -3.47
N ARG A 290 3.35 12.38 -2.80
CA ARG A 290 3.99 11.22 -3.47
C ARG A 290 3.02 10.41 -4.32
N LYS A 291 1.75 10.28 -3.90
CA LYS A 291 0.65 9.66 -4.68
C LYS A 291 0.17 10.55 -5.84
N TRP A 292 0.30 11.88 -5.73
CA TRP A 292 -0.11 12.82 -6.76
C TRP A 292 0.94 13.02 -7.87
N SER A 293 2.23 13.06 -7.50
CA SER A 293 3.33 13.03 -8.45
C SER A 293 4.60 12.47 -7.79
N TYR A 294 4.98 11.26 -8.19
CA TYR A 294 6.21 10.63 -7.72
C TYR A 294 7.47 11.38 -8.18
N GLU A 295 7.41 12.08 -9.32
CA GLU A 295 8.54 12.89 -9.83
C GLU A 295 8.79 14.15 -9.01
N VAL A 296 7.73 14.86 -8.59
CA VAL A 296 7.85 16.01 -7.67
C VAL A 296 8.49 15.58 -6.36
N PHE A 297 8.06 14.43 -5.81
CA PHE A 297 8.71 13.83 -4.65
C PHE A 297 10.20 13.57 -4.88
N GLN A 298 10.58 12.87 -5.96
CA GLN A 298 11.98 12.54 -6.24
C GLN A 298 12.86 13.79 -6.41
N LEU A 299 12.37 14.79 -7.17
CA LEU A 299 13.09 16.04 -7.42
C LEU A 299 13.26 16.86 -6.13
N ALA A 300 12.20 17.01 -5.34
CA ALA A 300 12.26 17.73 -4.07
C ALA A 300 13.17 17.03 -3.04
N HIS A 301 13.23 15.69 -3.05
CA HIS A 301 14.14 14.95 -2.16
C HIS A 301 15.62 15.22 -2.45
N LEU A 302 15.99 15.66 -3.66
CA LEU A 302 17.37 16.09 -3.98
C LEU A 302 17.81 17.33 -3.18
N LEU A 303 16.89 18.09 -2.56
CA LEU A 303 17.22 19.15 -1.60
C LEU A 303 18.02 18.63 -0.40
N MET A 304 18.06 17.31 -0.16
CA MET A 304 18.95 16.71 0.84
C MET A 304 20.43 17.10 0.64
N PHE A 305 20.89 17.28 -0.61
CA PHE A 305 22.28 17.63 -0.88
C PHE A 305 22.65 19.06 -0.43
N PRO A 306 21.94 20.13 -0.82
CA PRO A 306 22.19 21.46 -0.26
C PRO A 306 21.92 21.53 1.25
N ILE A 307 20.94 20.79 1.79
CA ILE A 307 20.72 20.68 3.25
C ILE A 307 22.00 20.14 3.94
N ILE A 308 22.54 19.00 3.48
CA ILE A 308 23.77 18.42 4.03
C ILE A 308 24.95 19.38 3.88
N GLY A 309 25.11 20.05 2.73
CA GLY A 309 26.16 21.04 2.51
C GLY A 309 26.09 22.21 3.50
N PHE A 310 24.91 22.79 3.71
CA PHE A 310 24.72 23.83 4.71
C PHE A 310 24.94 23.32 6.14
N MET A 311 24.52 22.10 6.48
CA MET A 311 24.73 21.51 7.80
C MET A 311 26.20 21.18 8.10
N MET A 312 26.99 20.78 7.08
CA MET A 312 28.44 20.64 7.22
C MET A 312 29.11 22.00 7.46
N ALA A 313 28.68 23.06 6.74
CA ALA A 313 29.20 24.41 6.93
C ALA A 313 28.78 25.05 8.27
N HIS A 314 27.56 24.80 8.74
CA HIS A 314 26.91 25.43 9.90
C HIS A 314 27.77 25.40 11.17
N GLY A 315 28.46 24.27 11.45
CA GLY A 315 29.30 24.14 12.64
C GLY A 315 30.69 24.79 12.54
N THR A 316 31.18 25.10 11.34
CA THR A 316 32.61 25.43 11.08
C THR A 316 33.08 26.77 11.63
N ALA A 317 32.16 27.67 12.02
CA ALA A 317 32.51 28.91 12.72
C ALA A 317 32.89 28.71 14.20
N HIS A 318 32.80 27.48 14.72
CA HIS A 318 33.24 27.06 16.08
C HIS A 318 32.65 27.86 17.26
N LEU A 319 31.58 28.63 17.05
CA LEU A 319 31.04 29.64 17.98
C LEU A 319 30.78 29.15 19.42
N LEU A 320 30.50 27.86 19.61
CA LEU A 320 30.27 27.24 20.93
C LEU A 320 30.99 25.89 21.10
N GLN A 321 31.35 25.22 19.99
CA GLN A 321 32.04 23.94 19.99
C GLN A 321 32.69 23.70 18.62
N TRP A 322 33.76 22.91 18.60
CA TRP A 322 34.31 22.29 17.39
C TRP A 322 33.22 21.56 16.56
N PRO A 323 33.40 21.45 15.23
CA PRO A 323 32.34 21.16 14.26
C PRO A 323 32.10 19.65 14.13
N MET A 324 31.87 18.99 15.27
CA MET A 324 31.70 17.53 15.38
C MET A 324 30.73 16.99 14.33
N PHE A 325 29.63 17.70 14.09
CA PHE A 325 28.55 17.26 13.22
C PHE A 325 28.99 16.99 11.77
N GLY A 326 29.89 17.82 11.21
CA GLY A 326 30.40 17.62 9.86
C GLY A 326 31.12 16.27 9.69
N TYR A 327 31.87 15.85 10.71
CA TYR A 327 32.55 14.54 10.72
C TYR A 327 31.57 13.37 10.83
N TRP A 328 30.50 13.51 11.64
CA TRP A 328 29.43 12.51 11.70
C TRP A 328 28.72 12.37 10.35
N LEU A 329 28.44 13.47 9.64
CA LEU A 329 27.80 13.42 8.33
C LEU A 329 28.72 12.93 7.21
N ALA A 330 30.04 13.12 7.31
CA ALA A 330 30.98 12.84 6.23
C ALA A 330 30.92 11.39 5.72
N PHE A 331 31.03 10.39 6.60
CA PHE A 331 31.00 8.98 6.22
C PHE A 331 29.70 8.56 5.49
N PRO A 332 28.49 8.74 6.06
CA PRO A 332 27.26 8.32 5.39
C PRO A 332 26.98 9.16 4.12
N THR A 333 27.38 10.44 4.09
CA THR A 333 27.23 11.29 2.89
C THR A 333 28.12 10.81 1.74
N LEU A 334 29.40 10.53 2.00
CA LEU A 334 30.33 10.02 0.97
C LEU A 334 29.84 8.69 0.39
N MET A 335 29.32 7.79 1.23
CA MET A 335 28.77 6.51 0.79
C MET A 335 27.52 6.67 -0.09
N VAL A 336 26.57 7.54 0.30
CA VAL A 336 25.39 7.83 -0.53
C VAL A 336 25.75 8.56 -1.83
N LEU A 337 26.72 9.47 -1.81
CA LEU A 337 27.26 10.10 -3.02
C LEU A 337 27.87 9.06 -3.96
N PHE A 338 28.63 8.10 -3.44
CA PHE A 338 29.20 7.02 -4.24
C PHE A 338 28.13 6.12 -4.88
N GLU A 339 27.09 5.70 -4.13
CA GLU A 339 25.95 4.96 -4.70
C GLU A 339 25.23 5.76 -5.81
N ARG A 340 25.09 7.08 -5.65
CA ARG A 340 24.43 7.95 -6.63
C ARG A 340 25.28 8.16 -7.89
N ILE A 341 26.59 8.34 -7.74
CA ILE A 341 27.53 8.40 -8.86
C ILE A 341 27.52 7.06 -9.62
N TRP A 342 27.50 5.93 -8.92
CA TRP A 342 27.40 4.61 -9.54
C TRP A 342 26.13 4.46 -10.38
N ARG A 343 24.95 4.77 -9.82
CA ARG A 343 23.68 4.75 -10.58
C ARG A 343 23.71 5.66 -11.81
N LEU A 344 24.33 6.84 -11.69
CA LEU A 344 24.52 7.73 -12.83
C LEU A 344 25.41 7.10 -13.92
N VAL A 345 26.53 6.48 -13.55
CA VAL A 345 27.39 5.73 -14.51
C VAL A 345 26.63 4.57 -15.16
N LEU A 346 25.80 3.86 -14.42
CA LEU A 346 24.96 2.78 -14.96
C LEU A 346 23.86 3.29 -15.90
N SER A 347 23.31 4.48 -15.67
CA SER A 347 22.31 5.13 -16.54
C SER A 347 22.84 5.33 -17.97
N PHE A 348 24.15 5.54 -18.12
CA PHE A 348 24.82 5.69 -19.42
C PHE A 348 25.16 4.36 -20.12
N ARG A 349 24.90 3.21 -19.49
CA ARG A 349 25.14 1.87 -20.05
C ARG A 349 23.85 1.03 -20.08
N PRO A 350 22.84 1.44 -20.87
CA PRO A 350 21.59 0.72 -20.98
C PRO A 350 21.79 -0.66 -21.63
N ILE A 351 20.99 -1.61 -21.20
CA ILE A 351 20.88 -2.97 -21.73
C ILE A 351 19.62 -3.02 -22.60
N LEU A 352 19.63 -3.81 -23.68
CA LEU A 352 18.42 -4.10 -24.47
C LEU A 352 17.64 -5.22 -23.78
N ALA A 353 16.33 -5.05 -23.66
CA ALA A 353 15.44 -6.01 -23.04
C ALA A 353 14.12 -6.09 -23.82
N ASP A 354 13.53 -7.27 -23.85
CA ASP A 354 12.19 -7.47 -24.39
C ASP A 354 11.16 -7.09 -23.31
N LEU A 355 10.15 -6.33 -23.71
CA LEU A 355 8.97 -6.00 -22.92
C LEU A 355 7.77 -6.77 -23.48
N GLU A 356 7.17 -7.60 -22.64
CA GLU A 356 6.05 -8.48 -23.00
C GLU A 356 4.86 -8.18 -22.08
N LEU A 357 3.69 -7.97 -22.68
CA LEU A 357 2.43 -7.83 -21.95
C LEU A 357 1.91 -9.23 -21.65
N LEU A 358 1.91 -9.61 -20.37
CA LEU A 358 1.38 -10.91 -19.93
C LEU A 358 -0.13 -10.83 -19.72
N ASP A 359 -0.57 -9.78 -19.04
CA ASP A 359 -1.98 -9.51 -18.79
C ASP A 359 -2.29 -8.00 -18.78
N ASP A 360 -3.55 -7.65 -18.56
CA ASP A 360 -4.08 -6.29 -18.61
C ASP A 360 -3.57 -5.36 -17.49
N GLU A 361 -2.90 -5.93 -16.49
CA GLU A 361 -2.26 -5.31 -15.34
C GLU A 361 -0.77 -5.70 -15.19
N THR A 362 -0.23 -6.69 -15.91
CA THR A 362 1.14 -7.22 -15.69
C THR A 362 1.99 -7.26 -16.97
N VAL A 363 3.23 -6.79 -16.86
CA VAL A 363 4.27 -6.92 -17.90
C VAL A 363 5.47 -7.72 -17.39
N ALA A 364 6.12 -8.44 -18.29
CA ALA A 364 7.46 -9.01 -18.07
C ALA A 364 8.52 -8.19 -18.82
N ILE A 365 9.66 -7.96 -18.17
CA ILE A 365 10.88 -7.48 -18.83
C ILE A 365 11.90 -8.62 -18.79
N THR A 366 12.38 -9.03 -19.96
CA THR A 366 13.39 -10.07 -20.14
C THR A 366 14.67 -9.46 -20.71
N ALA A 367 15.79 -9.56 -20.00
CA ALA A 367 17.04 -8.89 -20.36
C ALA A 367 18.24 -9.86 -20.31
N GLN A 368 19.05 -9.90 -21.36
CA GLN A 368 20.30 -10.65 -21.34
C GLN A 368 21.40 -9.81 -20.69
N VAL A 369 21.84 -10.21 -19.49
CA VAL A 369 22.79 -9.46 -18.67
C VAL A 369 24.23 -9.79 -19.07
N PRO A 370 25.03 -8.84 -19.59
CA PRO A 370 26.38 -9.13 -20.05
C PRO A 370 27.31 -9.59 -18.91
N LYS A 371 28.07 -10.67 -19.14
CA LYS A 371 29.12 -11.18 -18.22
C LYS A 371 30.24 -10.17 -17.89
N THR A 372 30.28 -9.02 -18.56
CA THR A 372 31.16 -7.88 -18.24
C THR A 372 30.68 -7.06 -17.04
N ARG A 373 29.51 -7.33 -16.48
CA ARG A 373 29.05 -6.75 -15.20
C ARG A 373 29.81 -7.42 -14.04
N PRO A 374 30.21 -6.68 -12.98
CA PRO A 374 31.04 -7.21 -11.89
C PRO A 374 30.26 -8.07 -10.87
N TRP A 375 29.01 -8.44 -11.17
CA TRP A 375 28.13 -9.17 -10.25
C TRP A 375 27.28 -10.18 -11.02
N ASP A 376 27.18 -11.40 -10.49
CA ASP A 376 26.24 -12.41 -10.96
C ASP A 376 24.87 -12.23 -10.28
N TYR A 377 23.82 -12.32 -11.08
CA TYR A 377 22.43 -12.22 -10.64
C TYR A 377 21.91 -13.62 -10.29
N LYS A 378 21.05 -13.72 -9.28
CA LYS A 378 20.40 -14.95 -8.84
C LYS A 378 18.91 -14.73 -8.66
N ALA A 379 18.11 -15.78 -8.83
CA ALA A 379 16.69 -15.73 -8.55
C ALA A 379 16.40 -15.30 -7.10
N GLY A 380 15.26 -14.63 -6.89
CA GLY A 380 14.85 -14.10 -5.58
C GLY A 380 15.63 -12.86 -5.11
N GLN A 381 16.71 -12.44 -5.77
CA GLN A 381 17.34 -11.13 -5.53
C GLN A 381 16.45 -9.99 -6.03
N TYR A 382 16.67 -8.77 -5.54
CA TYR A 382 16.03 -7.58 -6.10
C TYR A 382 17.01 -6.73 -6.90
N VAL A 383 16.47 -6.08 -7.94
CA VAL A 383 17.19 -5.17 -8.84
C VAL A 383 16.40 -3.87 -8.96
N PHE A 384 17.10 -2.77 -9.20
CA PHE A 384 16.45 -1.53 -9.60
C PHE A 384 16.46 -1.42 -11.11
N VAL A 385 15.28 -1.30 -11.70
CA VAL A 385 15.06 -1.12 -13.14
C VAL A 385 14.77 0.35 -13.41
N GLN A 386 15.43 0.90 -14.43
CA GLN A 386 15.11 2.19 -15.03
C GLN A 386 14.73 1.94 -16.50
N VAL A 387 13.72 2.65 -17.01
CA VAL A 387 13.33 2.64 -18.43
C VAL A 387 13.45 4.07 -18.96
N PRO A 388 14.57 4.46 -19.61
CA PRO A 388 14.83 5.84 -20.03
C PRO A 388 13.86 6.40 -21.08
N GLN A 389 13.05 5.55 -21.71
CA GLN A 389 11.95 5.94 -22.59
C GLN A 389 10.78 6.56 -21.81
N LEU A 390 10.54 6.09 -20.57
CA LEU A 390 9.51 6.61 -19.67
C LEU A 390 10.06 7.75 -18.80
N SER A 391 11.18 7.50 -18.11
CA SER A 391 11.85 8.52 -17.30
C SER A 391 13.34 8.21 -17.13
N ARG A 392 14.18 9.24 -17.31
CA ARG A 392 15.65 9.15 -17.17
C ARG A 392 16.14 9.23 -15.71
N PHE A 393 15.25 9.47 -14.75
CA PHE A 393 15.61 9.69 -13.35
C PHE A 393 14.96 8.68 -12.40
N GLN A 394 13.81 8.11 -12.77
CA GLN A 394 13.15 7.09 -11.97
C GLN A 394 13.89 5.75 -12.04
N TRP A 395 13.96 5.07 -10.88
CA TRP A 395 14.51 3.74 -10.68
C TRP A 395 13.58 3.00 -9.70
N HIS A 396 12.99 1.89 -10.13
CA HIS A 396 12.01 1.14 -9.35
C HIS A 396 12.52 -0.26 -8.99
N PRO A 397 12.32 -0.73 -7.74
CA PRO A 397 12.82 -2.03 -7.31
C PRO A 397 11.86 -3.15 -7.71
N PHE A 398 12.39 -4.19 -8.35
CA PHE A 398 11.65 -5.42 -8.70
C PHE A 398 12.46 -6.65 -8.34
N THR A 399 11.76 -7.73 -8.02
CA THR A 399 12.37 -9.03 -7.72
C THR A 399 12.69 -9.76 -9.02
N VAL A 400 13.90 -10.33 -9.11
CA VAL A 400 14.34 -11.19 -10.21
C VAL A 400 13.54 -12.50 -10.14
N SER A 401 12.60 -12.64 -11.08
CA SER A 401 11.69 -13.77 -11.14
C SER A 401 12.28 -14.99 -11.83
N THR A 402 13.22 -14.82 -12.76
CA THR A 402 14.03 -15.92 -13.32
C THR A 402 15.42 -15.38 -13.67
N CYS A 403 16.45 -16.22 -13.58
CA CYS A 403 17.81 -15.85 -13.94
C CYS A 403 18.59 -17.05 -14.50
N ILE A 404 18.29 -17.42 -15.74
CA ILE A 404 18.82 -18.63 -16.39
C ILE A 404 19.80 -18.20 -17.49
N ASN A 405 21.01 -18.77 -17.50
CA ASN A 405 22.01 -18.54 -18.55
C ASN A 405 22.24 -17.03 -18.87
N ASN A 406 22.44 -16.22 -17.83
CA ASN A 406 22.56 -14.76 -17.87
C ASN A 406 21.30 -14.00 -18.39
N THR A 407 20.20 -14.68 -18.70
CA THR A 407 18.91 -14.06 -19.03
C THR A 407 18.12 -13.84 -17.75
N MET A 408 17.92 -12.57 -17.40
CA MET A 408 17.21 -12.13 -16.20
C MET A 408 15.80 -11.65 -16.58
N GLN A 409 14.78 -12.16 -15.89
CA GLN A 409 13.41 -11.68 -16.03
C GLN A 409 12.93 -10.99 -14.76
N VAL A 410 12.06 -9.98 -14.91
CA VAL A 410 11.29 -9.37 -13.83
C VAL A 410 9.83 -9.25 -14.25
N HIS A 411 8.90 -9.54 -13.33
CA HIS A 411 7.47 -9.34 -13.51
C HIS A 411 7.03 -8.08 -12.77
N ILE A 412 6.25 -7.23 -13.43
CA ILE A 412 5.89 -5.89 -12.95
C ILE A 412 4.38 -5.69 -13.10
N LYS A 413 3.70 -5.47 -11.97
CA LYS A 413 2.28 -5.09 -11.94
C LYS A 413 2.09 -3.57 -12.05
N ALA A 414 1.09 -3.17 -12.83
CA ALA A 414 0.57 -1.83 -13.02
C ALA A 414 -0.24 -1.41 -11.77
N ASP A 415 0.34 -0.54 -10.95
CA ASP A 415 -0.17 -0.08 -9.64
C ASP A 415 0.28 1.38 -9.35
N GLY A 416 0.55 2.17 -10.40
CA GLY A 416 1.03 3.54 -10.27
C GLY A 416 1.53 4.11 -11.59
N ASP A 417 1.72 5.43 -11.65
CA ASP A 417 1.96 6.18 -12.90
C ASP A 417 3.04 5.58 -13.80
N TRP A 418 4.18 5.18 -13.22
CA TRP A 418 5.30 4.59 -13.98
C TRP A 418 5.02 3.17 -14.46
N THR A 419 4.42 2.31 -13.63
CA THR A 419 4.11 0.93 -14.01
C THR A 419 2.93 0.85 -14.97
N ASN A 420 1.96 1.77 -14.85
CA ASN A 420 0.90 1.99 -15.83
C ASN A 420 1.51 2.42 -17.18
N SER A 421 2.38 3.43 -17.19
CA SER A 421 3.04 3.89 -18.42
C SER A 421 3.90 2.81 -19.09
N LEU A 422 4.53 1.93 -18.29
CA LEU A 422 5.27 0.77 -18.80
C LEU A 422 4.36 -0.28 -19.45
N ARG A 423 3.20 -0.54 -18.83
CA ARG A 423 2.18 -1.41 -19.43
C ARG A 423 1.62 -0.82 -20.73
N ASP A 424 1.34 0.47 -20.74
CA ASP A 424 0.76 1.13 -21.90
C ASP A 424 1.76 1.14 -23.09
N LEU A 425 3.06 1.31 -22.80
CA LEU A 425 4.15 1.08 -23.78
C LEU A 425 4.18 -0.36 -24.32
N ALA A 426 3.82 -1.36 -23.51
CA ALA A 426 3.69 -2.76 -23.96
C ALA A 426 2.41 -3.02 -24.78
N LYS A 427 1.36 -2.22 -24.58
CA LYS A 427 0.10 -2.29 -25.36
C LYS A 427 0.23 -1.68 -26.75
N GLU A 428 1.10 -0.69 -26.94
CA GLU A 428 1.32 -0.02 -28.24
C GLU A 428 2.10 -0.89 -29.26
N GLY A 429 2.64 -2.04 -28.87
CA GLY A 429 3.21 -3.02 -29.79
C GLY A 429 3.58 -4.34 -29.10
N GLY A 430 3.08 -5.46 -29.65
CA GLY A 430 3.41 -6.79 -29.14
C GLY A 430 4.92 -7.08 -29.13
N ARG A 431 5.41 -7.55 -27.99
CA ARG A 431 6.82 -7.88 -27.67
C ARG A 431 7.82 -6.84 -28.19
N SER A 432 7.88 -5.69 -27.52
CA SER A 432 8.70 -4.54 -27.93
C SER A 432 10.09 -4.54 -27.26
N THR A 433 11.15 -4.23 -28.02
CA THR A 433 12.50 -4.11 -27.45
C THR A 433 12.71 -2.72 -26.84
N ILE A 434 12.88 -2.68 -25.52
CA ILE A 434 13.13 -1.47 -24.73
C ILE A 434 14.59 -1.36 -24.30
N LYS A 435 14.99 -0.15 -23.90
CA LYS A 435 16.28 0.10 -23.23
C LYS A 435 16.06 0.19 -21.73
N ILE A 436 16.85 -0.56 -20.96
CA ILE A 436 16.77 -0.54 -19.49
C ILE A 436 18.11 -0.24 -18.82
N GLY A 437 18.08 0.52 -17.73
CA GLY A 437 19.15 0.59 -16.75
C GLY A 437 18.91 -0.48 -15.67
N LEU A 438 19.96 -1.24 -15.32
CA LEU A 438 19.93 -2.21 -14.22
C LEU A 438 20.98 -1.86 -13.16
N ASP A 439 20.54 -1.64 -11.92
CA ASP A 439 21.35 -1.48 -10.72
C ASP A 439 21.05 -2.62 -9.72
N GLY A 440 22.08 -3.12 -9.05
CA GLY A 440 22.06 -4.38 -8.32
C GLY A 440 23.03 -5.42 -8.91
N PRO A 441 22.89 -6.71 -8.55
CA PRO A 441 21.83 -7.29 -7.73
C PRO A 441 21.97 -6.97 -6.24
N PHE A 442 20.85 -6.98 -5.54
CA PHE A 442 20.78 -6.80 -4.09
C PHE A 442 20.18 -8.04 -3.41
N GLY A 443 20.81 -8.47 -2.32
CA GLY A 443 20.45 -9.70 -1.62
C GLY A 443 19.13 -9.59 -0.85
N ALA A 444 18.27 -10.59 -1.01
CA ALA A 444 17.01 -10.75 -0.28
C ALA A 444 17.11 -11.90 0.75
N PRO A 445 16.25 -11.93 1.80
CA PRO A 445 16.26 -13.05 2.75
C PRO A 445 15.94 -14.40 2.10
N ALA A 446 15.19 -14.41 0.98
CA ALA A 446 14.88 -15.59 0.17
C ALA A 446 16.11 -16.40 -0.25
N GLN A 447 17.29 -15.78 -0.37
CA GLN A 447 18.51 -16.52 -0.73
C GLN A 447 18.91 -17.56 0.32
N ARG A 448 18.40 -17.45 1.56
CA ARG A 448 18.58 -18.45 2.60
C ARG A 448 17.71 -19.69 2.42
N PHE A 449 16.79 -19.71 1.46
CA PHE A 449 16.08 -20.91 1.02
C PHE A 449 17.03 -22.07 0.74
N TYR A 450 18.15 -21.78 0.07
CA TYR A 450 19.14 -22.78 -0.28
C TYR A 450 19.90 -23.36 0.94
N ASP A 451 19.85 -22.73 2.12
CA ASP A 451 20.43 -23.23 3.37
C ASP A 451 19.72 -24.52 3.88
N PHE A 452 18.50 -24.80 3.42
CA PHE A 452 17.62 -25.84 3.97
C PHE A 452 17.30 -26.93 2.94
N GLU A 453 17.27 -28.20 3.38
CA GLU A 453 16.90 -29.36 2.55
C GLU A 453 15.37 -29.48 2.41
N TYR A 454 14.65 -29.23 3.50
CA TYR A 454 13.20 -29.19 3.60
C TYR A 454 12.74 -27.76 3.87
N SER A 455 11.85 -27.23 3.04
CA SER A 455 11.34 -25.86 3.18
C SER A 455 9.82 -25.80 3.07
N MET A 456 9.19 -25.08 3.99
CA MET A 456 7.79 -24.65 3.89
C MET A 456 7.77 -23.17 3.48
N VAL A 457 7.00 -22.82 2.45
CA VAL A 457 6.89 -21.46 1.95
C VAL A 457 5.44 -20.99 2.06
N PHE A 458 5.21 -19.91 2.80
CA PHE A 458 3.89 -19.29 2.97
C PHE A 458 3.89 -17.91 2.31
N GLY A 459 3.34 -17.81 1.10
CA GLY A 459 3.21 -16.54 0.36
C GLY A 459 1.80 -15.96 0.48
N ALA A 460 1.65 -14.66 0.70
CA ALA A 460 0.36 -13.97 0.64
C ALA A 460 0.35 -12.86 -0.42
N GLY A 461 -0.62 -12.92 -1.34
CA GLY A 461 -0.71 -12.02 -2.49
C GLY A 461 0.55 -12.10 -3.36
N ILE A 462 1.10 -10.94 -3.73
CA ILE A 462 2.39 -10.83 -4.45
C ILE A 462 3.61 -11.29 -3.64
N GLY A 463 3.44 -11.65 -2.35
CA GLY A 463 4.51 -12.23 -1.53
C GLY A 463 5.08 -13.56 -2.06
N ILE A 464 4.45 -14.15 -3.08
CA ILE A 464 4.97 -15.33 -3.79
C ILE A 464 6.17 -15.04 -4.70
N THR A 465 6.30 -13.81 -5.23
CA THR A 465 7.28 -13.47 -6.27
C THR A 465 8.75 -13.80 -5.94
N PRO A 466 9.29 -13.62 -4.72
CA PRO A 466 10.66 -14.06 -4.44
C PRO A 466 10.85 -15.58 -4.50
N PHE A 467 9.86 -16.36 -4.06
CA PHE A 467 9.91 -17.82 -4.08
C PHE A 467 9.62 -18.40 -5.46
N SER A 468 8.87 -17.69 -6.30
CA SER A 468 8.62 -18.09 -7.69
C SER A 468 9.91 -18.37 -8.44
N GLY A 469 10.84 -17.41 -8.40
CA GLY A 469 12.11 -17.57 -9.10
C GLY A 469 13.01 -18.61 -8.49
N VAL A 470 12.98 -18.78 -7.16
CA VAL A 470 13.71 -19.87 -6.50
C VAL A 470 13.17 -21.24 -6.95
N LEU A 471 11.85 -21.39 -7.10
CA LEU A 471 11.24 -22.63 -7.61
C LEU A 471 11.57 -22.90 -9.08
N THR A 472 11.48 -21.89 -9.95
CA THR A 472 11.83 -22.03 -11.38
C THR A 472 13.31 -22.33 -11.58
N ASP A 473 14.19 -21.67 -10.81
CA ASP A 473 15.64 -21.91 -10.77
C ASP A 473 15.97 -23.35 -10.35
N LEU A 474 15.33 -23.85 -9.29
CA LEU A 474 15.47 -25.24 -8.84
C LEU A 474 15.02 -26.25 -9.90
N GLN A 475 13.86 -26.03 -10.51
CA GLN A 475 13.36 -26.93 -11.53
C GLN A 475 14.24 -26.94 -12.79
N HIS A 476 14.69 -25.77 -13.26
CA HIS A 476 15.56 -25.68 -14.43
C HIS A 476 16.86 -26.47 -14.22
N HIS A 477 17.50 -26.31 -13.06
CA HIS A 477 18.71 -27.04 -12.70
C HIS A 477 18.50 -28.57 -12.59
N GLU A 478 17.29 -29.02 -12.20
CA GLU A 478 16.95 -30.44 -12.18
C GLU A 478 16.66 -30.99 -13.60
N LEU A 479 16.02 -30.20 -14.47
CA LEU A 479 15.81 -30.56 -15.87
C LEU A 479 17.12 -30.66 -16.67
N GLU A 480 18.09 -29.76 -16.43
CA GLU A 480 19.44 -29.88 -17.00
C GLU A 480 20.15 -31.15 -16.52
N ARG A 481 19.98 -31.51 -15.25
CA ARG A 481 20.48 -32.76 -14.67
C ARG A 481 19.93 -33.99 -15.38
N VAL A 482 18.61 -34.10 -15.50
CA VAL A 482 17.94 -35.25 -16.12
C VAL A 482 18.39 -35.38 -17.59
N LYS A 483 18.40 -34.27 -18.35
CA LYS A 483 18.93 -34.27 -19.72
C LYS A 483 20.38 -34.75 -19.80
N SER A 484 21.26 -34.25 -18.94
CA SER A 484 22.68 -34.68 -18.92
C SER A 484 22.87 -36.16 -18.54
N ARG A 485 21.89 -36.75 -17.84
CA ARG A 485 21.88 -38.18 -17.47
C ARG A 485 21.45 -39.07 -18.63
N ASP A 486 20.50 -38.62 -19.44
CA ASP A 486 20.00 -39.35 -20.63
C ASP A 486 20.92 -39.17 -21.86
N ASP A 487 21.51 -37.98 -22.05
CA ASP A 487 22.43 -37.68 -23.18
C ASP A 487 23.85 -38.26 -23.02
N SER A 488 24.11 -39.05 -21.97
CA SER A 488 25.42 -39.66 -21.69
C SER A 488 25.51 -41.12 -22.17
N PRO A 489 26.08 -41.41 -23.37
CA PRO A 489 26.50 -42.78 -23.68
C PRO A 489 27.66 -43.19 -22.75
N GLU A 490 27.70 -44.46 -22.35
CA GLU A 490 28.75 -45.05 -21.52
C GLU A 490 30.15 -44.77 -22.09
N SER A 491 30.79 -43.70 -21.60
CA SER A 491 32.12 -43.28 -22.04
C SER A 491 32.89 -42.71 -20.84
N SER A 492 34.11 -43.19 -20.69
CA SER A 492 34.86 -43.19 -19.43
C SER A 492 35.84 -42.03 -19.30
N ASP A 493 35.47 -40.82 -19.74
CA ASP A 493 36.34 -39.64 -19.65
C ASP A 493 35.84 -38.65 -18.58
N GLU A 494 36.61 -38.56 -17.50
CA GLU A 494 36.38 -37.66 -16.37
C GLU A 494 36.72 -36.20 -16.74
N THR A 495 35.83 -35.55 -17.49
CA THR A 495 35.72 -34.09 -17.40
C THR A 495 34.92 -33.73 -16.15
N PRO A 496 35.30 -32.67 -15.39
CA PRO A 496 34.63 -32.34 -14.15
C PRO A 496 33.23 -31.80 -14.45
N ARG A 497 32.23 -32.69 -14.35
CA ARG A 497 30.79 -32.38 -14.41
C ARG A 497 30.52 -31.09 -13.64
N GLU A 498 29.88 -30.09 -14.26
CA GLU A 498 29.40 -28.92 -13.54
C GLU A 498 28.44 -29.41 -12.44
N ARG A 499 28.91 -29.35 -11.19
CA ARG A 499 28.13 -29.78 -10.05
C ARG A 499 26.95 -28.82 -9.93
N SER A 500 25.74 -29.31 -10.21
CA SER A 500 24.50 -28.63 -9.83
C SER A 500 24.65 -28.08 -8.41
N PRO A 501 24.21 -26.83 -8.14
CA PRO A 501 24.53 -26.13 -6.90
C PRO A 501 24.01 -26.80 -5.62
N TYR A 502 23.21 -27.87 -5.72
CA TYR A 502 22.63 -28.60 -4.59
C TYR A 502 22.88 -30.11 -4.72
N SER A 503 23.58 -30.73 -3.78
CA SER A 503 24.05 -32.13 -3.89
C SER A 503 23.04 -33.22 -3.51
N ASN A 504 21.90 -32.86 -2.92
CA ASN A 504 20.98 -33.79 -2.25
C ASN A 504 19.53 -33.58 -2.71
N HIS A 505 18.67 -34.55 -2.42
CA HIS A 505 17.21 -34.42 -2.47
C HIS A 505 16.73 -33.11 -1.81
N ARG A 506 15.77 -32.43 -2.43
CA ARG A 506 15.10 -31.25 -1.87
C ARG A 506 13.59 -31.42 -1.89
N ARG A 507 12.93 -30.94 -0.83
CA ARG A 507 11.46 -30.84 -0.78
C ARG A 507 11.00 -29.44 -0.43
N VAL A 508 9.98 -28.98 -1.16
CA VAL A 508 9.40 -27.64 -1.03
C VAL A 508 7.87 -27.73 -0.94
N ASP A 509 7.34 -27.40 0.23
CA ASP A 509 5.90 -27.34 0.48
C ASP A 509 5.45 -25.87 0.40
N LEU A 510 4.93 -25.47 -0.77
CA LEU A 510 4.43 -24.13 -1.05
C LEU A 510 2.94 -24.01 -0.70
N HIS A 511 2.61 -22.98 0.07
CA HIS A 511 1.27 -22.56 0.43
C HIS A 511 1.06 -21.10 0.00
N TRP A 512 0.28 -20.89 -1.07
CA TRP A 512 0.03 -19.55 -1.62
C TRP A 512 -1.40 -19.07 -1.32
N MET A 513 -1.52 -17.99 -0.56
CA MET A 513 -2.77 -17.35 -0.18
C MET A 513 -3.05 -16.13 -1.06
N VAL A 514 -4.21 -16.08 -1.72
CA VAL A 514 -4.67 -14.90 -2.46
C VAL A 514 -6.06 -14.45 -1.99
N ARG A 515 -6.38 -13.17 -2.17
CA ARG A 515 -7.72 -12.63 -1.85
C ARG A 515 -8.72 -12.82 -2.98
N ASP A 516 -8.27 -12.78 -4.22
CA ASP A 516 -9.08 -12.92 -5.43
C ASP A 516 -8.34 -13.86 -6.40
N LYS A 517 -9.10 -14.76 -7.06
CA LYS A 517 -8.63 -15.72 -8.06
C LYS A 517 -7.87 -15.04 -9.22
N ASN A 518 -8.20 -13.79 -9.54
CA ASN A 518 -7.56 -13.08 -10.65
C ASN A 518 -6.05 -12.88 -10.40
N ASN A 519 -5.62 -12.87 -9.13
CA ASN A 519 -4.20 -12.81 -8.76
C ASN A 519 -3.47 -14.16 -8.90
N LEU A 520 -4.16 -15.24 -9.28
CA LEU A 520 -3.54 -16.52 -9.61
C LEU A 520 -3.09 -16.58 -11.07
N LEU A 521 -3.78 -15.86 -11.96
CA LEU A 521 -3.74 -16.09 -13.41
C LEU A 521 -2.38 -15.69 -14.02
N TRP A 522 -1.83 -14.53 -13.66
CA TRP A 522 -0.48 -14.10 -14.08
C TRP A 522 0.65 -15.06 -13.67
N PHE A 523 0.36 -16.00 -12.76
CA PHE A 523 1.29 -16.93 -12.17
C PHE A 523 0.95 -18.40 -12.44
N SER A 524 -0.23 -18.67 -13.02
CA SER A 524 -0.73 -20.03 -13.21
C SER A 524 0.08 -20.77 -14.26
N ASP A 525 0.52 -20.10 -15.32
CA ASP A 525 1.39 -20.68 -16.35
C ASP A 525 2.72 -21.16 -15.77
N LEU A 526 3.37 -20.36 -14.92
CA LEU A 526 4.62 -20.76 -14.26
C LEU A 526 4.41 -21.94 -13.30
N LEU A 527 3.35 -21.92 -12.48
CA LEU A 527 3.02 -23.05 -11.60
C LEU A 527 2.61 -24.31 -12.38
N ASN A 528 1.98 -24.15 -13.54
CA ASN A 528 1.61 -25.23 -14.43
C ASN A 528 2.83 -25.77 -15.18
N GLU A 529 3.82 -24.96 -15.53
CA GLU A 529 5.14 -25.42 -16.04
C GLU A 529 5.89 -26.21 -14.96
N VAL A 530 5.91 -25.70 -13.72
CA VAL A 530 6.44 -26.41 -12.55
C VAL A 530 5.76 -27.77 -12.35
N PHE A 531 4.46 -27.86 -12.57
CA PHE A 531 3.72 -29.13 -12.46
C PHE A 531 3.91 -30.06 -13.67
N ARG A 532 3.82 -29.56 -14.92
CA ARG A 532 3.95 -30.37 -16.16
C ARG A 532 5.33 -30.99 -16.29
N HIS A 533 6.36 -30.29 -15.84
CA HIS A 533 7.73 -30.77 -15.78
C HIS A 533 8.10 -31.32 -14.39
N ARG A 534 7.12 -31.84 -13.63
CA ARG A 534 7.38 -32.75 -12.53
C ARG A 534 7.83 -34.09 -13.10
N THR A 535 9.12 -34.19 -13.44
CA THR A 535 9.79 -35.48 -13.56
C THR A 535 9.58 -36.27 -12.27
N ASP A 536 9.33 -37.58 -12.37
CA ASP A 536 9.41 -38.53 -11.23
C ASP A 536 10.87 -38.73 -10.76
N SER A 537 11.67 -37.65 -10.77
CA SER A 537 13.03 -37.63 -10.22
C SER A 537 12.93 -37.75 -8.69
N PRO A 538 13.64 -38.69 -8.06
CA PRO A 538 13.66 -38.81 -6.62
C PRO A 538 14.33 -37.61 -5.92
N ASP A 539 14.98 -36.69 -6.66
CA ASP A 539 15.82 -35.64 -6.10
C ASP A 539 15.11 -34.28 -5.87
N LEU A 540 13.89 -34.06 -6.39
CA LEU A 540 13.16 -32.79 -6.19
C LEU A 540 11.63 -32.98 -6.06
N ASP A 541 11.09 -32.78 -4.86
CA ASP A 541 9.64 -32.80 -4.60
C ASP A 541 9.10 -31.39 -4.34
N ILE A 542 8.34 -30.83 -5.29
CA ILE A 542 7.66 -29.53 -5.14
C ILE A 542 6.16 -29.78 -4.99
N ARG A 543 5.58 -29.36 -3.86
CA ARG A 543 4.16 -29.47 -3.53
C ARG A 543 3.54 -28.08 -3.50
N ILE A 544 2.50 -27.83 -4.30
CA ILE A 544 1.89 -26.50 -4.47
C ILE A 544 0.44 -26.54 -4.00
N ASN A 545 0.14 -25.82 -2.92
CA ASN A 545 -1.21 -25.68 -2.37
C ASN A 545 -1.65 -24.22 -2.49
N THR A 546 -2.77 -23.97 -3.16
CA THR A 546 -3.28 -22.61 -3.39
C THR A 546 -4.55 -22.38 -2.58
N TYR A 547 -4.70 -21.19 -1.97
CA TYR A 547 -5.82 -20.84 -1.09
C TYR A 547 -6.45 -19.50 -1.53
N VAL A 548 -7.71 -19.52 -1.96
CA VAL A 548 -8.46 -18.28 -2.25
C VAL A 548 -9.35 -17.89 -1.07
N THR A 549 -8.98 -16.80 -0.42
CA THR A 549 -9.48 -16.33 0.89
C THR A 549 -10.69 -15.39 0.82
N GLN A 550 -11.29 -15.20 -0.36
CA GLN A 550 -12.45 -14.34 -0.56
C GLN A 550 -13.64 -14.83 0.30
N LYS A 551 -14.25 -13.94 1.09
CA LYS A 551 -15.46 -14.27 1.87
C LYS A 551 -16.62 -14.64 0.93
N ARG A 552 -17.27 -15.78 1.20
CA ARG A 552 -18.40 -16.30 0.41
C ARG A 552 -19.72 -15.83 1.03
N LYS A 553 -20.52 -15.06 0.27
CA LYS A 553 -21.76 -14.44 0.77
C LYS A 553 -22.91 -15.45 0.78
N GLN A 554 -23.15 -16.10 -0.36
CA GLN A 554 -24.25 -17.05 -0.57
C GLN A 554 -23.78 -18.51 -0.59
N ILE A 555 -24.69 -19.45 -0.33
CA ILE A 555 -24.38 -20.88 -0.33
C ILE A 555 -24.26 -21.43 -1.76
N SER A 556 -25.08 -20.94 -2.70
CA SER A 556 -24.96 -21.26 -4.14
C SER A 556 -23.58 -20.94 -4.71
N GLN A 557 -23.04 -19.77 -4.37
CA GLN A 557 -21.68 -19.36 -4.77
C GLN A 557 -20.61 -20.31 -4.24
N HIS A 558 -20.82 -20.96 -3.09
CA HIS A 558 -19.88 -21.92 -2.52
C HIS A 558 -19.97 -23.28 -3.24
N VAL A 559 -21.19 -23.80 -3.40
CA VAL A 559 -21.45 -25.11 -4.03
C VAL A 559 -20.97 -25.13 -5.48
N PHE A 560 -21.45 -24.22 -6.34
CA PHE A 560 -21.06 -24.20 -7.75
C PHE A 560 -19.56 -23.97 -7.96
N ARG A 561 -18.93 -23.14 -7.11
CA ARG A 561 -17.49 -22.90 -7.16
C ARG A 561 -16.68 -24.16 -6.86
N TRP A 562 -17.14 -24.96 -5.90
CA TRP A 562 -16.49 -26.22 -5.55
C TRP A 562 -16.69 -27.29 -6.64
N LEU A 563 -17.91 -27.39 -7.20
CA LEU A 563 -18.20 -28.28 -8.32
C LEU A 563 -17.33 -27.98 -9.55
N LEU A 564 -17.20 -26.70 -9.90
CA LEU A 564 -16.34 -26.24 -11.00
C LEU A 564 -14.84 -26.49 -10.71
N GLU A 565 -14.37 -26.36 -9.46
CA GLU A 565 -12.97 -26.70 -9.11
C GLU A 565 -12.71 -28.21 -9.14
N LYS A 566 -13.70 -29.04 -8.80
CA LYS A 566 -13.61 -30.50 -8.99
C LYS A 566 -13.77 -30.95 -10.45
N HIS A 567 -14.23 -30.08 -11.35
CA HIS A 567 -14.30 -30.38 -12.77
C HIS A 567 -12.90 -30.41 -13.41
N ARG A 568 -12.28 -31.59 -13.39
CA ARG A 568 -11.06 -31.92 -14.12
C ARG A 568 -11.33 -33.17 -14.97
N THR A 569 -10.80 -33.21 -16.18
CA THR A 569 -10.85 -34.37 -17.09
C THR A 569 -9.46 -34.64 -17.65
N ASP A 570 -9.21 -35.80 -18.23
CA ASP A 570 -7.89 -36.12 -18.81
C ASP A 570 -7.51 -35.15 -19.94
N ASP A 571 -8.49 -34.74 -20.75
CA ASP A 571 -8.33 -33.71 -21.79
C ASP A 571 -8.19 -32.28 -21.21
N HIS A 572 -8.69 -32.04 -20.00
CA HIS A 572 -8.71 -30.73 -19.34
C HIS A 572 -8.36 -30.85 -17.84
N PRO A 573 -7.06 -31.03 -17.49
CA PRO A 573 -6.63 -31.23 -16.09
C PRO A 573 -6.55 -29.92 -15.27
N GLN A 574 -6.75 -28.77 -15.91
CA GLN A 574 -6.69 -27.44 -15.30
C GLN A 574 -8.07 -27.03 -14.77
N SER A 575 -8.12 -26.39 -13.59
CA SER A 575 -9.38 -25.86 -13.03
C SER A 575 -10.01 -24.80 -13.95
N PRO A 576 -11.30 -24.94 -14.32
CA PRO A 576 -12.07 -23.93 -15.04
C PRO A 576 -12.16 -22.56 -14.35
N ILE A 577 -11.88 -22.47 -13.04
CA ILE A 577 -11.96 -21.22 -12.29
C ILE A 577 -10.61 -20.51 -12.21
N THR A 578 -9.53 -21.26 -12.00
CA THR A 578 -8.20 -20.72 -11.63
C THR A 578 -7.10 -21.00 -12.65
N GLY A 579 -7.33 -21.90 -13.61
CA GLY A 579 -6.32 -22.35 -14.57
C GLY A 579 -5.26 -23.29 -14.02
N LEU A 580 -5.27 -23.56 -12.71
CA LEU A 580 -4.24 -24.37 -12.07
C LEU A 580 -4.54 -25.86 -12.23
N VAL A 581 -3.52 -26.64 -12.57
CA VAL A 581 -3.60 -28.12 -12.48
C VAL A 581 -3.69 -28.54 -11.01
N ASN A 582 -2.86 -27.94 -10.15
CA ASN A 582 -2.88 -28.19 -8.71
C ASN A 582 -4.23 -27.84 -8.06
N PRO A 583 -4.68 -28.59 -7.03
CA PRO A 583 -5.90 -28.27 -6.29
C PRO A 583 -5.90 -26.86 -5.69
N THR A 584 -6.98 -26.11 -5.93
CA THR A 584 -7.22 -24.84 -5.24
C THR A 584 -8.17 -25.05 -4.07
N HIS A 585 -7.70 -24.76 -2.87
CA HIS A 585 -8.54 -24.65 -1.67
C HIS A 585 -9.25 -23.31 -1.64
N PHE A 586 -10.49 -23.29 -1.15
CA PHE A 586 -11.24 -22.06 -0.90
C PHE A 586 -11.37 -21.85 0.59
N GLY A 587 -11.29 -20.60 1.05
CA GLY A 587 -11.22 -20.28 2.49
C GLY A 587 -9.80 -19.91 2.91
N ARG A 588 -9.58 -19.81 4.22
CA ARG A 588 -8.25 -19.59 4.79
C ARG A 588 -7.56 -20.93 5.06
N PRO A 589 -6.22 -21.01 4.99
CA PRO A 589 -5.49 -22.23 5.34
C PRO A 589 -5.44 -22.44 6.85
N ASP A 590 -5.86 -23.61 7.35
CA ASP A 590 -5.53 -24.04 8.72
C ASP A 590 -4.00 -24.24 8.84
N ILE A 591 -3.29 -23.16 9.15
CA ILE A 591 -1.84 -23.14 9.33
C ILE A 591 -1.40 -24.16 10.38
N ARG A 592 -2.23 -24.38 11.42
CA ARG A 592 -1.91 -25.33 12.47
C ARG A 592 -2.00 -26.76 11.94
N GLY A 593 -3.10 -27.14 11.31
CA GLY A 593 -3.28 -28.47 10.71
C GLY A 593 -2.23 -28.78 9.65
N ILE A 594 -1.90 -27.80 8.79
CA ILE A 594 -0.83 -27.90 7.78
C ILE A 594 0.53 -28.19 8.45
N MET A 595 0.90 -27.42 9.47
CA MET A 595 2.20 -27.58 10.14
C MET A 595 2.26 -28.83 11.04
N GLU A 596 1.15 -29.24 11.66
CA GLU A 596 1.06 -30.52 12.38
C GLU A 596 1.20 -31.72 11.43
N ALA A 597 0.54 -31.70 10.26
CA ALA A 597 0.67 -32.73 9.24
C ALA A 597 2.11 -32.81 8.69
N HIS A 598 2.74 -31.67 8.40
CA HIS A 598 4.14 -31.61 7.98
C HIS A 598 5.09 -32.14 9.07
N TYR A 599 4.81 -31.87 10.35
CA TYR A 599 5.60 -32.41 11.47
C TYR A 599 5.54 -33.94 11.55
N ASP A 600 4.36 -34.52 11.45
CA ASP A 600 4.19 -35.97 11.50
C ASP A 600 4.81 -36.64 10.25
N ASP A 601 4.83 -35.97 9.09
CA ASP A 601 5.49 -36.42 7.85
C ASP A 601 7.03 -36.36 7.97
N MET A 602 7.60 -35.23 8.40
CA MET A 602 9.05 -35.11 8.67
C MET A 602 9.54 -36.06 9.76
N SER A 603 8.66 -36.45 10.69
CA SER A 603 8.99 -37.45 11.71
C SER A 603 9.15 -38.86 11.13
N LYS A 604 8.45 -39.19 10.04
CA LYS A 604 8.68 -40.44 9.29
C LYS A 604 9.99 -40.39 8.54
N VAL A 605 10.23 -39.31 7.80
CA VAL A 605 11.50 -39.07 7.07
C VAL A 605 12.71 -39.15 8.01
N LEU A 606 12.60 -38.63 9.24
CA LEU A 606 13.66 -38.78 10.25
C LEU A 606 13.84 -40.24 10.69
N ALA A 607 12.76 -40.98 10.91
CA ALA A 607 12.82 -42.41 11.28
C ALA A 607 13.46 -43.24 10.15
N ASP A 608 13.09 -42.99 8.90
CA ASP A 608 13.65 -43.68 7.74
C ASP A 608 15.16 -43.40 7.60
N ARG A 609 15.60 -42.14 7.74
CA ARG A 609 17.03 -41.77 7.77
C ARG A 609 17.82 -42.44 8.90
N LEU A 610 17.20 -42.67 10.05
CA LEU A 610 17.81 -43.38 11.18
C LEU A 610 17.89 -44.89 10.94
N ASN A 611 17.02 -45.46 10.11
CA ASN A 611 17.05 -46.87 9.73
C ASN A 611 18.08 -47.16 8.62
N GLU A 612 18.36 -46.21 7.73
CA GLU A 612 19.27 -46.40 6.58
C GLU A 612 20.76 -46.23 6.87
N LYS A 613 21.14 -45.48 7.91
CA LYS A 613 22.56 -45.16 8.21
C LYS A 613 23.07 -45.84 9.47
N ASP A 614 24.16 -46.59 9.33
CA ASP A 614 24.94 -47.17 10.43
C ASP A 614 25.48 -46.07 11.39
N GLY A 615 24.69 -45.76 12.42
CA GLY A 615 25.10 -45.34 13.77
C GLY A 615 25.91 -44.05 13.96
N ASN A 616 26.38 -43.36 12.92
CA ASN A 616 27.43 -42.34 13.10
C ASN A 616 27.27 -41.07 12.25
N LYS A 617 26.14 -40.36 12.44
CA LYS A 617 26.05 -38.89 12.33
C LYS A 617 24.78 -38.34 12.97
N GLU A 618 24.89 -37.23 13.68
CA GLU A 618 23.75 -36.48 14.21
C GLU A 618 23.12 -35.60 13.11
N ASP A 619 22.46 -36.20 12.14
CA ASP A 619 21.79 -35.47 11.05
C ASP A 619 20.46 -34.85 11.54
N GLU A 620 20.57 -33.79 12.34
CA GLU A 620 19.47 -32.91 12.75
C GLU A 620 18.79 -32.29 11.51
N ILE A 621 17.49 -32.59 11.32
CA ILE A 621 16.74 -32.06 10.18
C ILE A 621 16.28 -30.64 10.52
N LYS A 622 16.78 -29.68 9.75
CA LYS A 622 16.42 -28.27 9.82
C LYS A 622 15.43 -27.94 8.72
N ILE A 623 14.24 -27.49 9.11
CA ILE A 623 13.15 -27.09 8.22
C ILE A 623 13.15 -25.56 8.12
N GLY A 624 13.29 -25.03 6.91
CA GLY A 624 13.18 -23.59 6.66
C GLY A 624 11.71 -23.21 6.51
N VAL A 625 11.17 -22.39 7.43
CA VAL A 625 9.79 -21.89 7.31
C VAL A 625 9.86 -20.43 6.87
N PHE A 626 9.60 -20.21 5.59
CA PHE A 626 9.64 -18.90 4.97
C PHE A 626 8.22 -18.32 4.87
N PHE A 627 8.05 -17.06 5.28
CA PHE A 627 6.76 -16.38 5.17
C PHE A 627 6.91 -14.99 4.58
N CYS A 628 6.15 -14.66 3.54
CA CYS A 628 6.05 -13.31 3.00
C CYS A 628 4.59 -12.86 2.92
N GLY A 629 4.17 -11.97 3.82
CA GLY A 629 2.78 -11.54 3.92
C GLY A 629 2.46 -10.67 5.15
N PRO A 630 1.16 -10.54 5.51
CA PRO A 630 0.70 -9.75 6.65
C PRO A 630 1.33 -10.17 7.99
N PRO A 631 1.76 -9.23 8.87
CA PRO A 631 2.44 -9.56 10.13
C PRO A 631 1.65 -10.43 11.11
N VAL A 632 0.30 -10.42 11.04
CA VAL A 632 -0.59 -11.24 11.88
C VAL A 632 -0.39 -12.73 11.58
N ILE A 633 -0.39 -13.10 10.30
CA ILE A 633 -0.16 -14.48 9.84
C ILE A 633 1.29 -14.90 10.17
N GLY A 634 2.26 -13.99 10.00
CA GLY A 634 3.64 -14.23 10.41
C GLY A 634 3.79 -14.55 11.91
N GLN A 635 3.01 -13.90 12.78
CA GLN A 635 3.00 -14.22 14.22
C GLN A 635 2.40 -15.60 14.51
N GLN A 636 1.33 -15.99 13.81
CA GLN A 636 0.74 -17.34 13.94
C GLN A 636 1.76 -18.41 13.55
N ILE A 637 2.41 -18.28 12.38
CA ILE A 637 3.43 -19.24 11.90
C ILE A 637 4.64 -19.29 12.85
N ALA A 638 5.12 -18.15 13.35
CA ALA A 638 6.25 -18.08 14.28
C ALA A 638 5.96 -18.74 15.65
N ASP A 639 4.73 -18.60 16.16
CA ASP A 639 4.29 -19.30 17.37
C ASP A 639 4.18 -20.81 17.11
N GLN A 640 3.61 -21.24 15.98
CA GLN A 640 3.53 -22.66 15.62
C GLN A 640 4.92 -23.31 15.45
N CYS A 641 5.88 -22.63 14.81
CA CYS A 641 7.28 -23.08 14.78
C CYS A 641 7.84 -23.28 16.21
N SER A 642 7.53 -22.36 17.11
CA SER A 642 7.96 -22.45 18.52
C SER A 642 7.32 -23.62 19.27
N VAL A 643 6.04 -23.93 18.97
CA VAL A 643 5.30 -25.06 19.53
C VAL A 643 5.87 -26.38 19.01
N LEU A 644 6.09 -26.52 17.69
CA LEU A 644 6.66 -27.72 17.11
C LEU A 644 8.09 -27.98 17.58
N ASN A 645 8.92 -26.94 17.74
CA ASN A 645 10.26 -27.08 18.33
C ASN A 645 10.22 -27.46 19.82
N ALA A 646 9.18 -27.08 20.56
CA ALA A 646 8.98 -27.58 21.93
C ALA A 646 8.51 -29.05 21.93
N ARG A 647 7.61 -29.42 21.02
CA ARG A 647 7.16 -30.81 20.82
C ARG A 647 8.32 -31.73 20.43
N ALA A 648 9.14 -31.35 19.45
CA ALA A 648 10.33 -32.09 19.02
C ALA A 648 11.27 -32.40 20.19
N ARG A 649 11.60 -31.40 21.00
CA ARG A 649 12.45 -31.58 22.20
C ARG A 649 11.80 -32.44 23.28
N ASN A 650 10.49 -32.41 23.43
CA ASN A 650 9.76 -33.27 24.38
C ASN A 650 9.65 -34.72 23.88
N GLU A 651 9.62 -34.93 22.57
CA GLU A 651 9.57 -36.25 21.90
C GLU A 651 10.99 -36.81 21.59
N ASP A 652 12.06 -36.12 22.03
CA ASP A 652 13.48 -36.37 21.72
C ASP A 652 13.80 -36.51 20.21
N ARG A 653 13.05 -35.79 19.37
CA ARG A 653 13.23 -35.76 17.91
C ARG A 653 14.15 -34.60 17.52
N LYS A 654 15.16 -34.91 16.70
CA LYS A 654 16.11 -33.91 16.13
C LYS A 654 15.52 -33.17 14.92
N LEU A 655 14.37 -32.52 15.15
CA LEU A 655 13.67 -31.66 14.18
C LEU A 655 13.69 -30.20 14.65
N GLU A 656 14.14 -29.27 13.80
CA GLU A 656 14.18 -27.84 14.10
C GLU A 656 13.53 -27.00 12.99
N TYR A 657 12.38 -26.39 13.29
CA TYR A 657 11.68 -25.42 12.44
C TYR A 657 12.27 -24.02 12.64
N ARG A 658 12.87 -23.45 11.60
CA ARG A 658 13.44 -22.10 11.62
C ARG A 658 12.55 -21.12 10.85
N PHE A 659 11.81 -20.31 11.59
CA PHE A 659 10.98 -19.24 11.01
C PHE A 659 11.84 -18.10 10.46
N MET A 660 11.54 -17.67 9.23
CA MET A 660 12.12 -16.53 8.54
C MET A 660 11.00 -15.72 7.88
N ILE A 661 10.88 -14.45 8.27
CA ILE A 661 9.96 -13.51 7.63
C ILE A 661 10.67 -12.74 6.53
N GLU A 662 10.01 -12.70 5.37
CA GLU A 662 10.30 -11.79 4.29
C GLU A 662 9.29 -10.64 4.26
N LEU A 663 9.83 -9.44 4.08
CA LEU A 663 9.06 -8.25 3.84
C LEU A 663 9.27 -7.87 2.38
N ALA A 664 8.38 -8.35 1.50
CA ALA A 664 8.30 -7.78 0.16
C ALA A 664 8.15 -6.25 0.27
N GLY A 665 8.89 -5.51 -0.56
CA GLY A 665 9.02 -4.03 -0.48
C GLY A 665 7.72 -3.23 -0.65
N TYR A 666 6.58 -3.90 -0.82
CA TYR A 666 5.23 -3.36 -0.93
C TYR A 666 4.53 -3.14 0.43
N GLY A 667 5.29 -3.05 1.54
CA GLY A 667 4.82 -2.51 2.82
C GLY A 667 4.38 -1.04 2.80
N LEU A 668 4.05 -0.50 1.61
CA LEU A 668 3.68 0.89 1.34
C LEU A 668 2.23 1.22 1.73
N TYR A 669 1.39 0.20 1.89
CA TYR A 669 -0.04 0.35 2.23
C TYR A 669 -0.40 -0.07 3.66
N VAL A 670 0.24 -1.11 4.23
CA VAL A 670 -0.05 -1.58 5.61
C VAL A 670 0.44 -0.59 6.69
N LEU A 671 1.43 0.25 6.36
CA LEU A 671 1.87 1.33 7.25
C LEU A 671 0.92 2.55 7.27
N HIS A 672 -0.18 2.56 6.51
CA HIS A 672 -1.17 3.64 6.55
C HIS A 672 -1.92 3.64 7.90
N ASP A 673 -2.39 2.46 8.32
CA ASP A 673 -3.19 2.28 9.54
C ASP A 673 -2.38 2.57 10.82
N GLU A 674 -1.08 2.20 10.87
CA GLU A 674 -0.18 2.58 11.98
C GLU A 674 0.17 4.08 11.99
N PHE A 675 0.05 4.79 10.86
CA PHE A 675 0.37 6.23 10.77
C PHE A 675 -0.83 7.12 11.09
N GLU A 676 -2.06 6.74 10.72
CA GLU A 676 -3.25 7.51 11.08
C GLU A 676 -3.38 7.63 12.60
N GLY A 677 -3.18 6.55 13.35
CA GLY A 677 -3.14 6.57 14.82
C GLY A 677 -2.00 7.38 15.46
N PHE A 678 -0.95 7.72 14.68
CA PHE A 678 0.11 8.63 15.15
C PHE A 678 -0.12 10.08 14.71
N GLN A 679 -0.84 10.31 13.60
CA GLN A 679 -1.24 11.65 13.16
C GLN A 679 -2.37 12.22 14.03
N THR A 680 -3.37 11.42 14.41
CA THR A 680 -4.42 11.85 15.36
C THR A 680 -3.81 12.30 16.68
N GLY A 681 -2.99 11.45 17.31
CA GLY A 681 -2.29 11.78 18.56
C GLY A 681 -1.39 13.03 18.49
N PHE A 682 -0.84 13.37 17.31
CA PHE A 682 -0.04 14.60 17.14
C PHE A 682 -0.89 15.84 16.84
N GLN A 683 -2.04 15.69 16.18
CA GLN A 683 -3.00 16.79 15.99
C GLN A 683 -3.70 17.15 17.31
N ASP A 684 -4.15 16.15 18.07
CA ASP A 684 -4.76 16.33 19.39
C ASP A 684 -3.78 16.98 20.38
N GLY A 685 -2.52 16.52 20.37
CA GLY A 685 -1.44 17.11 21.17
C GLY A 685 -1.11 18.57 20.85
N PHE A 686 -1.33 19.01 19.60
CA PHE A 686 -1.10 20.41 19.21
C PHE A 686 -2.31 21.29 19.53
N ILE A 687 -3.53 20.79 19.32
CA ILE A 687 -4.80 21.50 19.62
C ILE A 687 -4.99 21.67 21.13
N ALA A 688 -4.56 20.70 21.95
CA ALA A 688 -4.60 20.80 23.41
C ALA A 688 -3.70 21.92 24.00
N SER A 689 -2.75 22.47 23.24
CA SER A 689 -1.84 23.50 23.73
C SER A 689 -2.44 24.91 23.84
N THR A 690 -3.63 25.14 23.25
CA THR A 690 -4.29 26.45 23.20
C THR A 690 -5.38 26.69 24.27
N SER A 691 -5.60 25.79 25.22
CA SER A 691 -6.61 25.94 26.29
C SER A 691 -6.02 26.14 27.70
N TRP A 692 -5.26 27.23 27.90
CA TRP A 692 -4.82 27.67 29.23
C TRP A 692 -5.98 28.28 30.05
N GLN A 693 -6.90 27.46 30.57
CA GLN A 693 -7.90 27.97 31.54
C GLN A 693 -8.54 26.96 32.53
N LYS A 694 -8.13 25.68 32.52
CA LYS A 694 -8.53 24.71 33.57
C LYS A 694 -7.32 23.85 33.92
N TRP A 695 -7.00 23.82 35.23
CA TRP A 695 -6.04 22.98 35.99
C TRP A 695 -5.24 23.84 36.99
N SER A 696 -5.93 24.36 38.01
CA SER A 696 -5.30 25.03 39.15
C SER A 696 -6.07 24.73 40.45
N THR A 697 -6.28 23.45 40.73
CA THR A 697 -6.89 22.97 41.97
C THR A 697 -6.29 21.61 42.34
N CYS A 698 -6.02 21.42 43.63
CA CYS A 698 -5.45 20.21 44.29
C CYS A 698 -3.92 20.06 44.25
N LEU A 699 -3.22 20.79 45.15
CA LEU A 699 -2.38 20.22 46.24
C LEU A 699 -1.60 21.36 46.93
N GLY A 700 -1.92 21.65 48.19
CA GLY A 700 -1.27 22.74 48.95
C GLY A 700 -2.01 23.06 50.25
N ALA A 701 -1.82 22.24 51.29
CA ALA A 701 -2.43 22.44 52.60
C ALA A 701 -1.52 23.21 53.57
N ARG A 702 -2.15 23.81 54.61
CA ARG A 702 -1.59 24.51 55.80
C ARG A 702 -1.51 26.06 55.68
N PRO A 703 -1.59 26.81 56.80
CA PRO A 703 -2.86 27.03 57.52
C PRO A 703 -3.15 28.53 57.78
N ALA A 704 -4.28 28.82 58.40
CA ALA A 704 -4.82 30.17 58.60
C ALA A 704 -4.00 31.09 59.53
N LEU A 705 -4.05 32.41 59.24
CA LEU A 705 -4.11 33.52 60.21
C LEU A 705 -4.81 34.73 59.52
N PRO A 706 -5.50 35.65 60.23
CA PRO A 706 -6.49 36.56 59.62
C PRO A 706 -6.15 38.07 59.64
N ASN A 707 -7.03 38.83 58.96
CA ASN A 707 -7.28 40.30 59.07
C ASN A 707 -6.19 41.27 58.55
N ALA A 708 -6.57 42.13 57.58
CA ALA A 708 -6.96 43.53 57.88
C ALA A 708 -7.48 44.27 56.62
N ASP A 709 -8.31 45.28 56.86
CA ASP A 709 -8.94 46.18 55.87
C ASP A 709 -7.94 47.04 55.04
N VAL A 710 -8.42 47.66 53.95
CA VAL A 710 -8.68 49.13 53.87
C VAL A 710 -8.94 49.63 52.43
N SER A 711 -10.09 50.31 52.27
CA SER A 711 -10.48 51.36 51.30
C SER A 711 -10.32 51.21 49.77
N GLU A 712 -11.48 51.16 49.11
CA GLU A 712 -11.77 51.93 47.88
C GLU A 712 -11.85 53.46 48.21
N PRO A 713 -11.73 54.41 47.24
CA PRO A 713 -12.93 54.78 46.47
C PRO A 713 -12.72 55.30 45.02
N SER A 714 -13.85 55.28 44.30
CA SER A 714 -14.13 55.84 42.97
C SER A 714 -13.98 57.37 42.79
N LEU A 715 -13.93 57.87 41.52
CA LEU A 715 -14.92 58.82 40.93
C LEU A 715 -14.63 59.34 39.49
N THR A 716 -15.60 59.12 38.57
CA THR A 716 -16.12 59.98 37.46
C THR A 716 -15.26 60.82 36.47
N ALA A 717 -15.29 60.38 35.20
CA ALA A 717 -15.85 61.04 33.99
C ALA A 717 -15.71 62.56 33.66
N ARG A 718 -15.28 62.89 32.42
CA ARG A 718 -16.07 63.65 31.39
C ARG A 718 -15.39 63.79 29.99
N ASN A 719 -16.20 64.12 28.97
CA ASN A 719 -15.89 64.17 27.52
C ASN A 719 -15.23 65.48 27.03
N ALA A 720 -14.60 65.43 25.84
CA ALA A 720 -14.47 66.56 24.92
C ALA A 720 -14.44 66.12 23.42
N PHE A 721 -14.91 66.99 22.52
CA PHE A 721 -15.13 66.76 21.07
C PHE A 721 -13.90 67.08 20.19
N THR A 722 -13.80 66.48 18.98
CA THR A 722 -13.96 67.14 17.65
C THR A 722 -13.58 66.22 16.46
N GLN A 723 -14.15 66.46 15.27
CA GLN A 723 -13.80 65.81 13.98
C GLN A 723 -13.43 66.88 12.89
N PRO A 724 -13.40 66.59 11.57
CA PRO A 724 -12.20 66.55 10.71
C PRO A 724 -12.14 67.75 9.72
N PRO A 725 -11.32 67.77 8.63
CA PRO A 725 -11.84 67.24 7.34
C PRO A 725 -10.82 66.84 6.21
N THR A 726 -11.34 66.13 5.20
CA THR A 726 -11.10 66.18 3.71
C THR A 726 -9.73 66.12 3.02
N THR A 727 -9.74 65.39 1.88
CA THR A 727 -8.77 65.36 0.76
C THR A 727 -8.86 66.59 -0.17
N PRO A 728 -7.88 66.78 -1.09
CA PRO A 728 -8.24 66.76 -2.52
C PRO A 728 -7.20 66.09 -3.45
N SER A 729 -7.57 65.91 -4.73
CA SER A 729 -6.74 65.37 -5.83
C SER A 729 -6.63 66.39 -6.97
N PHE A 730 -5.53 66.42 -7.73
CA PHE A 730 -5.48 66.90 -9.14
C PHE A 730 -4.19 66.42 -9.87
N LEU A 731 -4.05 66.76 -11.16
CA LEU A 731 -3.40 65.96 -12.21
C LEU A 731 -2.29 66.72 -13.01
N VAL A 732 -1.46 65.96 -13.76
CA VAL A 732 -0.68 66.33 -14.98
C VAL A 732 0.61 67.15 -14.82
N SER A 733 1.78 66.57 -15.15
CA SER A 733 2.46 66.79 -16.46
C SER A 733 3.75 65.97 -16.61
N ALA A 734 4.23 65.82 -17.85
CA ALA A 734 5.24 64.84 -18.29
C ALA A 734 6.71 65.30 -18.18
N SER A 735 7.63 64.33 -18.04
CA SER A 735 8.89 64.33 -18.80
C SER A 735 9.56 62.93 -18.88
N ARG A 736 10.15 62.66 -20.04
CA ARG A 736 11.11 61.60 -20.44
C ARG A 736 12.17 62.31 -21.32
N PRO A 737 13.31 61.71 -21.73
CA PRO A 737 13.78 60.33 -21.55
C PRO A 737 15.24 60.20 -21.08
N GLN A 738 15.76 58.97 -20.93
CA GLN A 738 16.96 58.51 -21.67
C GLN A 738 17.12 56.98 -21.61
N ARG A 739 17.81 56.40 -22.62
CA ARG A 739 18.09 54.95 -22.81
C ARG A 739 19.59 54.70 -22.75
N ILE A 740 20.01 53.54 -22.23
CA ILE A 740 21.13 52.71 -22.75
C ILE A 740 20.72 51.23 -22.52
N THR A 741 20.19 50.50 -23.51
CA THR A 741 20.86 49.73 -24.59
C THR A 741 21.49 48.40 -24.12
N LEU A 742 20.82 47.27 -24.41
CA LEU A 742 21.46 45.94 -24.48
C LEU A 742 22.18 45.78 -25.82
N PHE A 743 23.35 45.14 -25.81
CA PHE A 743 24.01 44.65 -27.03
C PHE A 743 23.63 43.19 -27.30
N THR A 744 23.29 42.92 -28.57
CA THR A 744 23.22 41.57 -29.15
C THR A 744 24.57 41.23 -29.80
N TYR A 745 24.87 39.94 -29.92
CA TYR A 745 25.82 39.46 -30.93
C TYR A 745 25.20 38.29 -31.70
N TYR A 746 25.23 38.41 -33.02
CA TYR A 746 24.79 37.41 -33.98
C TYR A 746 25.97 36.51 -34.40
N SER A 747 25.67 35.31 -34.88
CA SER A 747 26.46 34.68 -35.96
C SER A 747 25.60 33.73 -36.78
N THR A 748 25.53 34.02 -38.08
CA THR A 748 25.01 33.21 -39.21
C THR A 748 26.21 32.84 -40.10
N VAL A 749 26.21 31.95 -41.10
CA VAL A 749 25.22 31.27 -41.98
C VAL A 749 25.93 29.94 -42.46
N PRO A 750 25.52 29.15 -43.48
CA PRO A 750 24.24 29.00 -44.18
C PRO A 750 23.76 27.53 -44.36
N CYS A 751 22.52 27.38 -44.86
CA CYS A 751 22.01 26.15 -45.48
C CYS A 751 22.17 26.22 -47.02
N PHE A 752 22.53 25.12 -47.67
CA PHE A 752 22.59 25.01 -49.14
C PHE A 752 21.32 24.35 -49.70
N THR A 753 20.82 24.87 -50.81
CA THR A 753 19.60 24.39 -51.49
C THR A 753 19.97 23.65 -52.77
N THR A 754 19.33 22.51 -53.04
CA THR A 754 19.25 21.93 -54.40
C THR A 754 17.85 21.37 -54.64
N GLN A 755 17.18 21.90 -55.64
CA GLN A 755 15.95 21.35 -56.22
C GLN A 755 16.30 20.28 -57.26
N THR A 756 15.46 19.26 -57.40
CA THR A 756 15.19 18.61 -58.69
C THR A 756 13.73 18.16 -58.74
N GLN A 757 13.01 18.62 -59.76
CA GLN A 757 11.65 18.18 -60.08
C GLN A 757 11.70 16.91 -60.95
N HIS A 758 10.68 16.05 -60.88
CA HIS A 758 10.16 15.40 -62.08
C HIS A 758 8.67 15.06 -61.94
N THR A 759 7.97 15.10 -63.07
CA THR A 759 6.50 15.17 -63.20
C THR A 759 5.88 13.86 -63.71
N LYS A 760 4.64 13.52 -63.30
CA LYS A 760 3.52 13.15 -64.19
C LYS A 760 2.19 12.87 -63.44
N SER A 761 1.09 13.24 -64.09
CA SER A 761 -0.32 12.93 -63.77
C SER A 761 -0.93 12.16 -65.00
N PRO A 762 -2.23 11.76 -65.11
CA PRO A 762 -3.40 12.15 -64.30
C PRO A 762 -4.55 11.11 -64.02
N ALA A 763 -5.30 11.35 -62.92
CA ALA A 763 -6.79 11.33 -62.78
C ALA A 763 -7.62 10.03 -63.08
N PRO A 764 -8.95 9.95 -62.75
CA PRO A 764 -9.85 10.97 -62.17
C PRO A 764 -10.89 10.56 -61.08
N HIS A 765 -11.47 11.59 -60.41
CA HIS A 765 -12.84 11.69 -59.82
C HIS A 765 -13.30 10.78 -58.64
N ALA A 766 -14.14 11.23 -57.67
CA ALA A 766 -14.72 12.56 -57.39
C ALA A 766 -15.16 12.78 -55.91
N GLN A 767 -15.02 14.04 -55.47
CA GLN A 767 -15.89 14.86 -54.58
C GLN A 767 -16.53 14.31 -53.28
N SER A 768 -16.19 14.97 -52.15
CA SER A 768 -17.19 15.57 -51.26
C SER A 768 -16.61 16.85 -50.60
N THR A 769 -17.48 17.80 -50.23
CA THR A 769 -17.12 19.20 -49.94
C THR A 769 -16.89 19.49 -48.44
N ALA A 770 -15.76 20.09 -48.10
CA ALA A 770 -15.51 20.63 -46.75
C ALA A 770 -15.98 22.10 -46.65
N ALA A 771 -16.88 22.39 -45.69
CA ALA A 771 -17.31 23.75 -45.38
C ALA A 771 -16.40 24.40 -44.32
N THR A 772 -16.01 25.65 -44.55
CA THR A 772 -15.09 26.40 -43.69
C THR A 772 -15.80 26.94 -42.44
N PHE A 773 -15.46 26.45 -41.25
CA PHE A 773 -15.86 27.09 -39.99
C PHE A 773 -14.80 28.08 -39.50
N ARG A 774 -15.22 29.32 -39.24
CA ARG A 774 -14.38 30.35 -38.62
C ARG A 774 -14.15 30.03 -37.14
N ALA A 775 -12.91 30.13 -36.67
CA ALA A 775 -12.61 30.11 -35.25
C ALA A 775 -13.15 31.38 -34.58
N TYR A 776 -14.04 31.23 -33.61
CA TYR A 776 -14.33 32.26 -32.62
C TYR A 776 -13.33 32.13 -31.46
N PRO A 777 -12.80 33.24 -30.92
CA PRO A 777 -11.98 33.18 -29.71
C PRO A 777 -12.87 32.80 -28.51
N LEU A 778 -12.56 31.69 -27.85
CA LEU A 778 -13.22 31.31 -26.60
C LEU A 778 -12.90 32.30 -25.47
N PRO A 779 -13.81 32.50 -24.50
CA PRO A 779 -13.58 33.42 -23.39
C PRO A 779 -12.39 33.02 -22.52
N ILE A 780 -11.81 34.01 -21.85
CA ILE A 780 -10.72 33.82 -20.89
C ILE A 780 -11.24 32.97 -19.72
N HIS A 781 -10.84 31.70 -19.67
CA HIS A 781 -11.18 30.81 -18.56
C HIS A 781 -10.62 31.36 -17.23
N THR A 782 -11.53 31.67 -16.31
CA THR A 782 -11.24 31.67 -14.87
C THR A 782 -10.65 30.31 -14.48
N MET A 783 -9.61 30.29 -13.63
CA MET A 783 -8.97 29.04 -13.25
C MET A 783 -9.94 28.15 -12.45
N ALA A 784 -10.44 27.10 -13.08
CA ALA A 784 -11.37 26.15 -12.48
C ALA A 784 -10.80 25.54 -11.18
N SER A 785 -11.62 25.55 -10.12
CA SER A 785 -11.23 25.06 -8.80
C SER A 785 -10.88 23.56 -8.81
N SER A 786 -10.14 23.10 -7.79
CA SER A 786 -9.84 21.67 -7.64
C SER A 786 -11.11 20.82 -7.55
N ALA A 787 -12.14 21.31 -6.85
CA ALA A 787 -13.44 20.67 -6.75
C ALA A 787 -14.14 20.56 -8.13
N SER A 788 -14.17 21.66 -8.90
CA SER A 788 -14.75 21.68 -10.25
C SER A 788 -14.06 20.68 -11.19
N LYS A 789 -12.73 20.55 -11.10
CA LYS A 789 -11.96 19.56 -11.89
C LYS A 789 -12.28 18.11 -11.47
N ARG A 790 -12.45 17.85 -10.18
CA ARG A 790 -12.86 16.53 -9.66
C ARG A 790 -14.27 16.18 -10.13
N LEU A 791 -15.24 17.08 -9.96
CA LEU A 791 -16.64 16.90 -10.36
C LEU A 791 -16.77 16.67 -11.87
N PHE A 792 -16.06 17.43 -12.70
CA PHE A 792 -16.04 17.21 -14.15
C PHE A 792 -15.45 15.84 -14.56
N LYS A 793 -14.46 15.32 -13.81
CA LYS A 793 -13.93 13.97 -14.03
C LYS A 793 -14.96 12.89 -13.69
N GLU A 794 -15.65 13.04 -12.56
CA GLU A 794 -16.67 12.07 -12.11
C GLU A 794 -17.92 12.10 -12.98
N TYR A 795 -18.34 13.28 -13.45
CA TYR A 795 -19.43 13.41 -14.42
C TYR A 795 -19.13 12.65 -15.71
N ARG A 796 -17.89 12.75 -16.23
CA ARG A 796 -17.46 11.97 -17.40
C ARG A 796 -17.43 10.46 -17.15
N MET A 797 -17.14 10.01 -15.92
CA MET A 797 -17.22 8.58 -15.58
C MET A 797 -18.68 8.11 -15.63
N LEU A 798 -19.56 8.79 -14.89
CA LEU A 798 -20.98 8.46 -14.83
C LEU A 798 -21.72 8.61 -16.17
N SER A 799 -21.24 9.47 -17.06
CA SER A 799 -21.79 9.61 -18.43
C SER A 799 -21.34 8.49 -19.38
N ASN A 800 -20.17 7.89 -19.14
CA ASN A 800 -19.62 6.83 -19.98
C ASN A 800 -20.02 5.43 -19.51
N ASP A 801 -20.15 5.23 -18.20
CA ASP A 801 -20.42 3.95 -17.54
C ASP A 801 -21.33 4.18 -16.31
N PRO A 802 -22.63 4.47 -16.52
CA PRO A 802 -23.58 4.69 -15.43
C PRO A 802 -23.94 3.37 -14.71
N PRO A 803 -23.98 3.34 -13.37
CA PRO A 803 -24.53 2.21 -12.63
C PRO A 803 -25.99 1.91 -13.02
N GLU A 804 -26.35 0.63 -13.03
CA GLU A 804 -27.69 0.18 -13.39
C GLU A 804 -28.79 0.83 -12.51
N GLY A 805 -29.88 1.26 -13.14
CA GLY A 805 -30.97 1.99 -12.47
C GLY A 805 -30.65 3.41 -12.00
N ILE A 806 -29.47 3.95 -12.29
CA ILE A 806 -29.03 5.29 -11.85
C ILE A 806 -28.64 6.16 -13.05
N THR A 807 -29.02 7.44 -13.03
CA THR A 807 -28.52 8.45 -13.97
C THR A 807 -28.30 9.76 -13.22
N ALA A 808 -27.13 10.39 -13.36
CA ALA A 808 -26.83 11.64 -12.63
C ALA A 808 -25.91 12.59 -13.41
N GLY A 809 -26.13 13.90 -13.23
CA GLY A 809 -25.32 14.94 -13.88
C GLY A 809 -25.60 16.34 -13.33
N PRO A 810 -24.79 17.36 -13.70
CA PRO A 810 -24.99 18.74 -13.28
C PRO A 810 -26.29 19.32 -13.85
N VAL A 811 -26.99 20.15 -13.08
CA VAL A 811 -28.26 20.79 -13.49
C VAL A 811 -28.04 21.85 -14.58
N SER A 812 -26.84 22.42 -14.66
CA SER A 812 -26.42 23.37 -15.70
C SER A 812 -24.94 23.20 -16.02
N GLU A 813 -24.55 23.42 -17.28
CA GLU A 813 -23.15 23.44 -17.71
C GLU A 813 -22.34 24.56 -17.02
N ASP A 814 -23.02 25.62 -16.53
CA ASP A 814 -22.40 26.73 -15.79
C ASP A 814 -22.13 26.43 -14.30
N ASP A 815 -22.86 25.49 -13.68
CA ASP A 815 -22.71 25.16 -12.25
C ASP A 815 -22.56 23.66 -12.00
N MET A 816 -21.30 23.22 -11.98
CA MET A 816 -20.91 21.84 -11.66
C MET A 816 -21.13 21.43 -10.20
N PHE A 817 -21.57 22.32 -9.29
CA PHE A 817 -21.74 22.01 -7.85
C PHE A 817 -23.18 21.64 -7.45
N ILE A 818 -24.13 21.67 -8.37
CA ILE A 818 -25.51 21.19 -8.15
C ILE A 818 -25.83 20.15 -9.21
N TRP A 819 -26.09 18.92 -8.80
CA TRP A 819 -26.42 17.81 -9.69
C TRP A 819 -27.83 17.30 -9.39
N GLU A 820 -28.47 16.79 -10.43
CA GLU A 820 -29.69 15.99 -10.35
C GLU A 820 -29.34 14.52 -10.61
N ALA A 821 -29.98 13.63 -9.87
CA ALA A 821 -29.86 12.18 -10.00
C ALA A 821 -31.25 11.55 -10.04
N LEU A 822 -31.47 10.66 -11.00
CA LEU A 822 -32.65 9.81 -11.09
C LEU A 822 -32.25 8.41 -10.61
N ILE A 823 -32.94 7.92 -9.57
CA ILE A 823 -32.70 6.61 -8.97
C ILE A 823 -33.97 5.78 -9.15
N GLN A 824 -33.87 4.65 -9.86
CA GLN A 824 -34.95 3.69 -9.97
C GLN A 824 -35.06 2.88 -8.66
N GLY A 825 -36.27 2.54 -8.23
CA GLY A 825 -36.47 1.71 -7.04
C GLY A 825 -35.99 0.27 -7.28
N PRO A 826 -35.19 -0.33 -6.36
CA PRO A 826 -34.67 -1.67 -6.56
C PRO A 826 -35.78 -2.72 -6.66
N GLU A 827 -35.57 -3.75 -7.50
CA GLU A 827 -36.48 -4.89 -7.63
C GLU A 827 -36.61 -5.68 -6.32
N GLY A 828 -37.80 -6.25 -6.08
CA GLY A 828 -38.11 -6.97 -4.85
C GLY A 828 -38.35 -6.08 -3.62
N THR A 829 -38.33 -4.75 -3.79
CA THR A 829 -38.55 -3.79 -2.70
C THR A 829 -39.93 -3.10 -2.78
N PRO A 830 -40.40 -2.45 -1.71
CA PRO A 830 -41.63 -1.65 -1.77
C PRO A 830 -41.53 -0.42 -2.69
N PHE A 831 -40.30 -0.04 -3.07
CA PHE A 831 -39.98 1.07 -3.98
C PHE A 831 -39.94 0.68 -5.47
N GLU A 832 -40.00 -0.63 -5.77
CA GLU A 832 -39.95 -1.19 -7.12
C GLU A 832 -40.91 -0.49 -8.10
N GLY A 833 -40.42 -0.19 -9.29
CA GLY A 833 -41.14 0.53 -10.34
C GLY A 833 -41.21 2.06 -10.13
N GLY A 834 -40.81 2.57 -8.98
CA GLY A 834 -40.68 4.01 -8.73
C GLY A 834 -39.42 4.61 -9.36
N VAL A 835 -39.48 5.89 -9.71
CA VAL A 835 -38.30 6.70 -10.08
C VAL A 835 -38.24 7.90 -9.13
N PHE A 836 -37.11 8.05 -8.45
CA PHE A 836 -36.91 9.03 -7.39
C PHE A 836 -35.87 10.06 -7.81
N PRO A 837 -36.29 11.28 -8.22
CA PRO A 837 -35.38 12.39 -8.44
C PRO A 837 -34.78 12.86 -7.11
N ALA A 838 -33.47 13.05 -7.12
CA ALA A 838 -32.67 13.52 -6.00
C ALA A 838 -31.71 14.62 -6.45
N GLU A 839 -31.46 15.58 -5.55
CA GLU A 839 -30.53 16.68 -5.75
C GLU A 839 -29.28 16.45 -4.90
N LEU A 840 -28.09 16.59 -5.50
CA LEU A 840 -26.81 16.57 -4.82
C LEU A 840 -26.17 17.97 -4.85
N ARG A 841 -25.85 18.51 -3.68
CA ARG A 841 -25.15 19.79 -3.52
C ARG A 841 -23.75 19.58 -3.01
N PHE A 842 -22.76 19.94 -3.82
CA PHE A 842 -21.35 19.79 -3.53
C PHE A 842 -20.77 21.04 -2.84
N PRO A 843 -19.98 20.90 -1.76
CA PRO A 843 -19.31 22.03 -1.14
C PRO A 843 -18.08 22.46 -1.96
N LYS A 844 -17.62 23.70 -1.75
CA LYS A 844 -16.52 24.28 -2.56
C LYS A 844 -15.15 23.62 -2.35
N ASP A 845 -15.00 22.90 -1.24
CA ASP A 845 -13.83 22.13 -0.84
C ASP A 845 -13.95 20.63 -1.18
N TYR A 846 -15.01 20.21 -1.89
CA TYR A 846 -15.14 18.83 -2.38
C TYR A 846 -13.88 18.37 -3.14
N PRO A 847 -13.36 17.15 -2.90
CA PRO A 847 -13.94 16.06 -2.12
C PRO A 847 -13.52 16.03 -0.64
N LEU A 848 -13.00 17.11 -0.04
CA LEU A 848 -12.60 17.11 1.38
C LEU A 848 -13.81 16.96 2.31
N ALA A 849 -14.89 17.69 2.04
CA ALA A 849 -16.19 17.54 2.68
C ALA A 849 -17.19 16.78 1.78
N PRO A 850 -18.13 16.01 2.35
CA PRO A 850 -19.16 15.31 1.60
C PRO A 850 -20.14 16.28 0.93
N PRO A 851 -20.79 15.86 -0.18
CA PRO A 851 -21.99 16.53 -0.66
C PRO A 851 -23.15 16.31 0.31
N LYS A 852 -24.18 17.14 0.19
CA LYS A 852 -25.50 16.84 0.73
C LYS A 852 -26.37 16.25 -0.36
N MET A 853 -27.18 15.25 -0.03
CA MET A 853 -28.14 14.63 -0.94
C MET A 853 -29.55 14.70 -0.37
N LYS A 854 -30.52 15.03 -1.22
CA LYS A 854 -31.93 15.13 -0.86
C LYS A 854 -32.82 14.59 -1.97
N PHE A 855 -33.79 13.74 -1.62
CA PHE A 855 -34.87 13.39 -2.54
C PHE A 855 -35.82 14.57 -2.75
N VAL A 856 -36.23 14.78 -3.99
CA VAL A 856 -37.20 15.82 -4.38
C VAL A 856 -38.64 15.34 -4.15
N THR A 857 -38.88 14.04 -4.30
CA THR A 857 -40.16 13.36 -4.00
C THR A 857 -40.37 13.10 -2.51
N GLU A 858 -41.64 12.93 -2.11
CA GLU A 858 -42.02 12.52 -0.75
C GLU A 858 -41.57 11.07 -0.47
N MET A 859 -40.58 10.89 0.40
CA MET A 859 -40.01 9.57 0.73
C MET A 859 -40.38 9.14 2.15
N TRP A 860 -41.05 7.99 2.29
CA TRP A 860 -41.32 7.37 3.58
C TRP A 860 -40.30 6.27 3.86
N HIS A 861 -39.17 6.63 4.48
CA HIS A 861 -38.02 5.73 4.63
C HIS A 861 -37.28 5.94 5.97
N PRO A 862 -36.83 4.88 6.67
CA PRO A 862 -36.09 4.99 7.94
C PRO A 862 -34.88 5.93 7.91
N ASN A 863 -34.11 5.96 6.82
CA ASN A 863 -32.88 6.77 6.67
C ASN A 863 -33.07 8.06 5.86
N VAL A 864 -34.32 8.52 5.64
CA VAL A 864 -34.60 9.80 4.97
C VAL A 864 -35.43 10.68 5.91
N TYR A 865 -34.97 11.91 6.12
CA TYR A 865 -35.70 12.88 6.94
C TYR A 865 -37.00 13.33 6.26
N PRO A 866 -38.02 13.80 7.01
CA PRO A 866 -39.27 14.32 6.42
C PRO A 866 -39.11 15.48 5.44
N ASN A 867 -37.96 16.16 5.43
CA ASN A 867 -37.62 17.22 4.49
C ASN A 867 -36.97 16.68 3.18
N GLY A 868 -36.79 15.36 3.05
CA GLY A 868 -36.15 14.67 1.92
C GLY A 868 -34.63 14.47 2.05
N GLU A 869 -33.94 15.06 3.03
CA GLU A 869 -32.49 14.89 3.21
C GLU A 869 -32.15 13.43 3.59
N VAL A 870 -31.12 12.88 2.95
CA VAL A 870 -30.68 11.49 3.15
C VAL A 870 -29.63 11.41 4.25
N CYS A 871 -29.79 10.47 5.18
CA CYS A 871 -28.90 10.26 6.33
C CYS A 871 -28.28 8.86 6.29
N ILE A 872 -27.06 8.78 5.76
CA ILE A 872 -26.26 7.55 5.68
C ILE A 872 -24.80 7.91 5.96
N SER A 873 -24.04 6.99 6.56
CA SER A 873 -22.69 7.24 7.08
C SER A 873 -21.74 7.84 6.05
N ILE A 874 -21.81 7.40 4.79
CA ILE A 874 -20.98 7.94 3.69
C ILE A 874 -21.19 9.46 3.44
N LEU A 875 -22.30 10.05 3.89
CA LEU A 875 -22.57 11.50 3.80
C LEU A 875 -22.19 12.26 5.09
N HIS A 876 -21.75 11.58 6.14
CA HIS A 876 -21.31 12.21 7.39
C HIS A 876 -19.87 12.71 7.29
N ALA A 877 -19.57 13.80 8.01
CA ALA A 877 -18.27 14.46 7.95
C ALA A 877 -17.10 13.50 8.30
N PRO A 878 -15.93 13.63 7.63
CA PRO A 878 -14.78 12.75 7.81
C PRO A 878 -14.20 12.84 9.23
N GLY A 879 -13.64 11.73 9.71
CA GLY A 879 -13.04 11.60 11.04
C GLY A 879 -13.72 10.55 11.90
N GLU A 880 -13.34 10.48 13.18
CA GLU A 880 -14.04 9.64 14.16
C GLU A 880 -15.41 10.24 14.49
N ASP A 881 -16.42 9.38 14.65
CA ASP A 881 -17.74 9.81 15.13
C ASP A 881 -17.67 10.24 16.60
N PRO A 882 -18.09 11.47 16.98
CA PRO A 882 -18.06 11.94 18.37
C PRO A 882 -18.88 11.09 19.35
N MET A 883 -19.78 10.25 18.84
CA MET A 883 -20.63 9.34 19.62
C MET A 883 -20.17 7.87 19.52
N HIS A 884 -19.11 7.59 18.75
CA HIS A 884 -18.54 6.26 18.48
C HIS A 884 -19.54 5.19 17.96
N TYR A 885 -20.62 5.59 17.29
CA TYR A 885 -21.55 4.63 16.65
C TYR A 885 -21.09 4.20 15.25
N GLU A 886 -20.29 5.02 14.56
CA GLU A 886 -19.79 4.74 13.21
C GLU A 886 -18.26 4.69 13.20
N GLN A 887 -17.69 3.79 12.39
CA GLN A 887 -16.25 3.75 12.15
C GLN A 887 -15.85 4.86 11.16
N ALA A 888 -14.64 5.41 11.31
CA ALA A 888 -14.10 6.41 10.38
C ALA A 888 -14.00 5.91 8.92
N SER A 889 -13.98 4.58 8.73
CA SER A 889 -14.01 3.89 7.42
C SER A 889 -15.39 3.85 6.75
N GLU A 890 -16.47 4.02 7.52
CA GLU A 890 -17.87 4.02 7.07
C GLU A 890 -18.35 5.44 6.71
N ARG A 891 -17.63 6.46 7.17
CA ARG A 891 -17.93 7.88 6.98
C ARG A 891 -17.38 8.43 5.65
N TRP A 892 -17.65 9.71 5.35
CA TRP A 892 -17.10 10.33 4.14
C TRP A 892 -15.58 10.27 4.11
N SER A 893 -15.02 9.93 2.94
CA SER A 893 -13.59 9.98 2.68
C SER A 893 -13.34 10.58 1.29
N PRO A 894 -12.33 11.44 1.08
CA PRO A 894 -12.05 12.06 -0.23
C PRO A 894 -11.71 11.09 -1.37
N ILE A 895 -11.55 9.80 -1.07
CA ILE A 895 -11.37 8.70 -2.02
C ILE A 895 -12.70 8.09 -2.54
N GLN A 896 -13.82 8.44 -1.93
CA GLN A 896 -15.16 8.08 -2.39
C GLN A 896 -15.58 9.00 -3.56
N SER A 897 -16.58 8.57 -4.32
CA SER A 897 -17.09 9.22 -5.54
C SER A 897 -18.61 9.38 -5.47
N VAL A 898 -19.16 10.25 -6.32
CA VAL A 898 -20.61 10.42 -6.53
C VAL A 898 -21.27 9.08 -6.86
N GLU A 899 -20.66 8.29 -7.73
CA GLU A 899 -21.07 6.91 -8.05
C GLU A 899 -21.29 6.06 -6.78
N LYS A 900 -20.31 6.05 -5.85
CA LYS A 900 -20.42 5.29 -4.59
C LYS A 900 -21.52 5.82 -3.67
N ILE A 901 -21.76 7.13 -3.65
CA ILE A 901 -22.89 7.72 -2.91
C ILE A 901 -24.21 7.18 -3.47
N LEU A 902 -24.39 7.23 -4.79
CA LEU A 902 -25.63 6.82 -5.45
C LEU A 902 -25.88 5.30 -5.29
N ILE A 903 -24.83 4.47 -5.42
CA ILE A 903 -24.90 3.03 -5.14
C ILE A 903 -25.23 2.77 -3.65
N SER A 904 -24.64 3.52 -2.72
CA SER A 904 -24.95 3.39 -1.28
C SER A 904 -26.39 3.80 -0.97
N VAL A 905 -26.96 4.77 -1.70
CA VAL A 905 -28.38 5.14 -1.58
C VAL A 905 -29.29 4.07 -2.15
N MET A 906 -28.96 3.49 -3.30
CA MET A 906 -29.69 2.35 -3.88
C MET A 906 -29.72 1.16 -2.91
N SER A 907 -28.58 0.81 -2.31
CA SER A 907 -28.48 -0.25 -1.30
C SER A 907 -29.32 0.06 -0.05
N MET A 908 -29.40 1.32 0.38
CA MET A 908 -30.17 1.75 1.54
C MET A 908 -31.70 1.72 1.29
N LEU A 909 -32.15 1.92 0.04
CA LEU A 909 -33.57 1.72 -0.32
C LEU A 909 -33.99 0.24 -0.30
N ALA A 910 -33.05 -0.69 -0.53
CA ALA A 910 -33.29 -2.12 -0.43
C ALA A 910 -33.22 -2.64 1.01
N GLU A 911 -32.18 -2.23 1.75
CA GLU A 911 -31.94 -2.63 3.15
C GLU A 911 -31.77 -1.38 4.04
N PRO A 912 -32.87 -0.86 4.63
CA PRO A 912 -32.84 0.28 5.53
C PRO A 912 -32.11 -0.03 6.84
N ASN A 913 -31.31 0.90 7.35
CA ASN A 913 -30.73 0.82 8.70
C ASN A 913 -31.74 1.40 9.72
N ASP A 914 -32.31 0.53 10.56
CA ASP A 914 -33.28 0.87 11.60
C ASP A 914 -32.70 0.93 13.03
N GLU A 915 -31.39 0.73 13.17
CA GLU A 915 -30.63 0.96 14.41
C GLU A 915 -30.37 2.46 14.63
N SER A 916 -30.09 3.20 13.54
CA SER A 916 -29.90 4.67 13.55
C SER A 916 -30.78 5.38 12.51
N PRO A 917 -32.11 5.45 12.73
CA PRO A 917 -33.04 6.01 11.75
C PRO A 917 -33.16 7.54 11.85
N ALA A 918 -33.15 8.20 10.69
CA ALA A 918 -33.51 9.61 10.53
C ALA A 918 -35.01 9.86 10.71
N ASN A 919 -35.85 8.87 10.37
CA ASN A 919 -37.29 8.86 10.58
C ASN A 919 -37.68 7.70 11.50
N VAL A 920 -37.79 8.01 12.80
CA VAL A 920 -38.09 7.05 13.88
C VAL A 920 -39.45 6.37 13.69
N ASP A 921 -40.46 7.08 13.16
CA ASP A 921 -41.79 6.51 12.93
C ASP A 921 -41.80 5.52 11.75
N ALA A 922 -41.10 5.84 10.66
CA ALA A 922 -40.89 4.90 9.56
C ALA A 922 -40.12 3.66 10.02
N ALA A 923 -39.08 3.81 10.85
CA ALA A 923 -38.29 2.71 11.40
C ALA A 923 -39.08 1.83 12.40
N ARG A 924 -39.94 2.42 13.24
CA ARG A 924 -40.85 1.66 14.10
C ARG A 924 -41.84 0.86 13.25
N MET A 925 -42.42 1.46 12.23
CA MET A 925 -43.36 0.79 11.32
C MET A 925 -42.68 -0.32 10.50
N TRP A 926 -41.45 -0.10 10.02
CA TRP A 926 -40.62 -1.11 9.32
C TRP A 926 -40.39 -2.38 10.16
N ARG A 927 -40.18 -2.22 11.47
CA ARG A 927 -39.99 -3.32 12.43
C ARG A 927 -41.28 -4.00 12.87
N GLU A 928 -42.27 -3.21 13.31
CA GLU A 928 -43.47 -3.72 13.99
C GLU A 928 -44.62 -4.04 13.03
N LYS A 929 -44.66 -3.40 11.85
CA LYS A 929 -45.83 -3.40 10.95
C LYS A 929 -45.46 -3.30 9.47
N ARG A 930 -44.70 -4.29 8.98
CA ARG A 930 -44.16 -4.32 7.62
C ARG A 930 -45.24 -4.05 6.54
N GLU A 931 -46.38 -4.71 6.59
CA GLU A 931 -47.47 -4.55 5.60
C GLU A 931 -48.03 -3.11 5.53
N GLU A 932 -48.13 -2.43 6.68
CA GLU A 932 -48.62 -1.03 6.74
C GLU A 932 -47.58 -0.08 6.12
N TYR A 933 -46.29 -0.31 6.40
CA TYR A 933 -45.18 0.41 5.78
C TYR A 933 -45.18 0.25 4.26
N GLU A 934 -45.24 -0.98 3.75
CA GLU A 934 -45.22 -1.26 2.30
C GLU A 934 -46.40 -0.63 1.57
N LYS A 935 -47.58 -0.65 2.18
CA LYS A 935 -48.78 0.00 1.61
C LYS A 935 -48.61 1.52 1.48
N ILE A 936 -47.99 2.17 2.46
CA ILE A 936 -47.69 3.61 2.43
C ILE A 936 -46.63 3.89 1.36
N VAL A 937 -45.53 3.14 1.33
CA VAL A 937 -44.47 3.33 0.32
C VAL A 937 -45.01 3.13 -1.09
N ARG A 938 -45.74 2.03 -1.38
CA ARG A 938 -46.34 1.79 -2.70
C ARG A 938 -47.39 2.86 -3.09
N THR A 939 -48.03 3.50 -2.11
CA THR A 939 -48.91 4.66 -2.38
C THR A 939 -48.09 5.89 -2.78
N ASN A 940 -46.95 6.14 -2.14
CA ASN A 940 -46.05 7.23 -2.50
C ASN A 940 -45.33 6.99 -3.84
N VAL A 941 -45.01 5.74 -4.19
CA VAL A 941 -44.52 5.35 -5.53
C VAL A 941 -45.55 5.69 -6.62
N ARG A 942 -46.84 5.38 -6.40
CA ARG A 942 -47.89 5.74 -7.36
C ARG A 942 -48.02 7.26 -7.53
N LYS A 943 -48.06 8.00 -6.41
CA LYS A 943 -48.05 9.47 -6.43
C LYS A 943 -46.85 10.06 -7.18
N SER A 944 -45.63 9.54 -7.00
CA SER A 944 -44.43 10.07 -7.68
C SER A 944 -44.44 9.81 -9.19
N LEU A 945 -45.13 8.76 -9.64
CA LEU A 945 -45.40 8.46 -11.05
C LEU A 945 -46.65 9.18 -11.61
N GLY A 946 -47.42 9.90 -10.78
CA GLY A 946 -48.66 10.56 -11.17
C GLY A 946 -49.87 9.63 -11.35
N LEU A 947 -49.86 8.46 -10.68
CA LEU A 947 -50.86 7.38 -10.76
C LEU A 947 -51.74 7.27 -9.51
#